data_AF-A0A416W1Z5-F1
#
_entry.id   AF-A0A416W1Z5-F1
#
_cell.length_a   1.000
_cell.length_b   1.000
_cell.length_c   1.000
_cell.angle_alpha   90.00
_cell.angle_beta   90.00
_cell.angle_gamma   90.00
#
_symmetry.space_group_name_H-M   'P 1'
#
loop_
_entity.id
_entity.type
_entity.pdbx_description
1 polymer ?
#
loop_
_entity_poly.entity_id
_entity_poly.type
_entity_poly.pdbx_seq_one_letter_code
_entity_poly.pdbx_strand_id
1 'polypeptide(L)'
;MEGNMTYFKKMGRRVLAMTMAVCLSLGLICGISFVGNTVKEVKAADTGFTKNDFLKCNGTYIKNNYGKGSNVYLRGTNAGGVFVQESWMNATNAGDYKTTMATLKNRFGESTMYNLLDLYESNYWTEADFDNCKNLGMSVIRVPFTYMNLYRQSGNSWVLKDNAFSRLDWFVEQASKRGIYVILDLHGAFGSQNGQDHSGEVIDNVSDVTFFSNDTLKNQTLELWKVVAARYAGNPAVAAYDTLNEPGEKAGTTNSKHWAFYNQMYNAIRSVDPDHIIIMESCWGTSNLPNPSTYGWTNVMYEYHHYPWDYQSDLSGQKNAVDNLVNSVNNANYGVPTYIGEFTCFDLQDGWTYELDKFNKEGWHYTSWSYKTTNSGSWGIYKEKTTDKVDIWNDSEATIRTKWGAASLGTGDKGSNGLVYNVMKVALPGTVVMADTALTDDSYFSIKTNINGKYVCAENYGTTALISDRTSAGEWEQFRVVYNSDGTVSFQSRANNKYLCAVFDDTDTENPILPRSNNIGTWEKFYVEQNNDGTYSLRTYVNNYYVQADINDTNAGILHAIGTSVGTWEKLTFEAKNSAALPKVNGGQQETTQPSTEAPTQAPTQKPTETPTEEEASVDIPTTSGKYGKNFKAVAYYPNWYGDFTSKVQWDKLTHVNYSFALPNDNGTIDSVSGSASVINSLISVAHANDVKVNVAVGGWSYSDGRECARVFENATNTDAKRQSLANAILAIVDQYGFDGVDIDWEYPTASSASQFTSFMRYLRTGLTSRGKVLTSAVQATGGTYQTDEVLQMVDWINVMAYDGDAGSGHSPYSLIVNSYNYWHGTRGMDASKVVLGVPFYERPNWASYADIVNANSANAYNDSAVINGTTVYYNGINTMSQKAKFAAENAGGIMIWEISQDTTNSNLSLMNAIYNSATAVVGKGGTTATVTDIPGTISIDSYGDKTSGITINTEGNVKYAGNLVNNSYLDYYIKAAQKGTYTINLPLAAGDAQYNAKNIIVKLNDTVVATVPITASSSWTTFVNHTADITLPAKGTYKLSIVADSGACNVADLTVSKKAEETTVPVTEKPTEAPTEKPTEAPTQAPEDDFTIEINGYQISTTVEGHRVVYSVADPNDEVVSSGLVYGLSDYATAADMVVNSSNSSVKSYQSTEAGKCPISYSTFEGGQSYTMTMQFVNTEKYFSDKMMVRAYAQLKNGKYVYSDVKTYTIYSIADTLYQGRKMNTFSGHSYLYDKILKVVNSNYKEIDYNWNDIVVKPWK
;
A
#
# COMPACT_ATOMS: atom_id res chain seq x y z
N MET A 1 17.48 89.52 -7.73
CA MET A 1 16.01 89.60 -7.79
C MET A 1 15.54 88.15 -7.79
N GLU A 2 15.41 87.58 -6.59
CA GLU A 2 14.12 87.39 -5.88
C GLU A 2 13.31 86.25 -6.54
N GLY A 3 12.91 85.16 -5.89
CA GLY A 3 13.00 84.72 -4.51
C GLY A 3 12.25 83.39 -4.38
N ASN A 4 12.76 82.51 -3.52
CA ASN A 4 12.13 81.40 -2.79
C ASN A 4 10.69 80.96 -3.16
N MET A 5 10.50 79.65 -3.43
CA MET A 5 9.85 78.72 -2.49
C MET A 5 9.60 77.33 -3.13
N THR A 6 10.39 76.34 -2.70
CA THR A 6 9.91 75.07 -2.10
C THR A 6 8.52 74.56 -2.53
N TYR A 7 8.40 73.43 -3.22
CA TYR A 7 8.39 72.04 -2.69
C TYR A 7 7.01 71.39 -2.91
N PHE A 8 7.00 70.32 -3.72
CA PHE A 8 6.25 69.08 -3.52
C PHE A 8 4.70 69.07 -3.40
N LYS A 9 4.13 68.10 -4.15
CA LYS A 9 2.79 67.48 -4.03
C LYS A 9 1.59 68.23 -4.66
N LYS A 10 1.34 67.97 -5.96
CA LYS A 10 0.04 67.50 -6.52
C LYS A 10 -0.01 67.68 -8.06
N MET A 11 0.84 66.97 -8.80
CA MET A 11 0.72 66.88 -10.26
C MET A 11 1.07 65.46 -10.70
N GLY A 12 0.04 64.63 -10.84
CA GLY A 12 0.13 63.20 -11.16
C GLY A 12 -1.23 62.48 -11.15
N ARG A 13 -2.33 63.23 -11.31
CA ARG A 13 -3.69 62.73 -11.54
C ARG A 13 -4.29 63.69 -12.56
N ARG A 14 -4.77 63.15 -13.69
CA ARG A 14 -5.38 63.84 -14.87
C ARG A 14 -4.51 63.98 -16.11
N VAL A 15 -3.96 62.86 -16.62
CA VAL A 15 -3.84 62.58 -18.06
C VAL A 15 -4.01 61.06 -18.27
N LEU A 16 -5.26 60.59 -18.22
CA LEU A 16 -5.67 59.28 -18.75
C LEU A 16 -7.19 59.30 -18.99
N ALA A 17 -7.63 60.20 -19.87
CA ALA A 17 -9.02 60.28 -20.29
C ALA A 17 -9.03 60.91 -21.69
N MET A 18 -8.87 60.08 -22.73
CA MET A 18 -9.40 60.23 -24.10
C MET A 18 -8.65 59.30 -25.09
N THR A 19 -8.80 57.99 -24.92
CA THR A 19 -8.68 56.97 -26.01
C THR A 19 -9.35 55.64 -25.63
N MET A 20 -10.62 55.69 -25.21
CA MET A 20 -11.54 54.55 -25.19
C MET A 20 -12.94 55.06 -25.52
N ALA A 21 -13.25 55.16 -26.81
CA ALA A 21 -14.57 55.57 -27.31
C ALA A 21 -14.81 55.03 -28.71
N VAL A 22 -14.89 53.70 -28.85
CA VAL A 22 -15.73 53.01 -29.84
C VAL A 22 -16.19 51.72 -29.16
N CYS A 23 -17.49 51.39 -29.28
CA CYS A 23 -18.19 50.23 -28.71
C CYS A 23 -18.85 50.43 -27.34
N LEU A 24 -19.87 51.30 -27.30
CA LEU A 24 -21.05 51.13 -26.44
C LEU A 24 -22.30 51.47 -27.27
N SER A 25 -23.32 50.62 -27.12
CA SER A 25 -24.72 50.70 -27.56
C SER A 25 -25.11 50.46 -29.02
N LEU A 26 -25.05 49.18 -29.43
CA LEU A 26 -26.17 48.41 -30.01
C LEU A 26 -26.10 47.02 -29.32
N GLY A 27 -27.03 46.50 -28.54
CA GLY A 27 -28.46 46.76 -28.45
C GLY A 27 -29.25 45.77 -29.31
N LEU A 28 -29.54 44.59 -28.74
CA LEU A 28 -30.50 43.55 -29.17
C LEU A 28 -30.06 42.45 -30.17
N ILE A 29 -30.29 41.21 -29.72
CA ILE A 29 -30.38 39.91 -30.42
C ILE A 29 -29.04 39.21 -30.70
N CYS A 30 -28.60 38.40 -29.73
CA CYS A 30 -28.30 36.97 -29.92
C CYS A 30 -27.97 36.35 -28.55
N GLY A 31 -28.89 35.57 -28.01
CA GLY A 31 -28.57 34.61 -26.97
C GLY A 31 -27.60 33.60 -27.56
N ILE A 32 -26.37 33.58 -27.05
CA ILE A 32 -25.48 32.44 -27.19
C ILE A 32 -25.36 31.89 -25.79
N SER A 33 -26.19 30.88 -25.53
CA SER A 33 -26.05 29.96 -24.43
C SER A 33 -24.61 29.45 -24.41
N PHE A 34 -23.84 29.81 -23.39
CA PHE A 34 -22.65 29.04 -23.04
C PHE A 34 -23.12 27.72 -22.45
N VAL A 35 -23.55 26.79 -23.32
CA VAL A 35 -23.61 25.36 -23.00
C VAL A 35 -22.18 24.85 -23.14
N GLY A 36 -21.38 25.06 -22.09
CA GLY A 36 -20.04 24.51 -21.96
C GLY A 36 -20.10 23.21 -21.20
N ASN A 37 -20.19 22.10 -21.95
CA ASN A 37 -19.82 20.72 -21.61
C ASN A 37 -19.49 20.36 -20.14
N THR A 38 -20.40 19.53 -19.59
CA THR A 38 -20.17 18.29 -18.83
C THR A 38 -19.28 18.34 -17.58
N VAL A 39 -19.96 18.23 -16.43
CA VAL A 39 -19.37 17.93 -15.12
C VAL A 39 -18.67 16.57 -15.17
N LYS A 40 -17.41 16.61 -14.73
CA LYS A 40 -16.40 15.57 -14.81
C LYS A 40 -16.64 14.46 -13.78
N GLU A 41 -16.12 13.30 -14.13
CA GLU A 41 -16.31 11.98 -13.53
C GLU A 41 -15.86 11.86 -12.07
N VAL A 42 -16.46 10.90 -11.37
CA VAL A 42 -16.11 10.47 -10.00
C VAL A 42 -15.74 9.01 -10.06
N LYS A 43 -14.58 8.67 -9.51
CA LYS A 43 -14.11 7.29 -9.43
C LYS A 43 -13.62 7.00 -8.01
N ALA A 44 -14.02 5.86 -7.46
CA ALA A 44 -13.28 5.22 -6.38
C ALA A 44 -11.90 4.77 -6.91
N ALA A 45 -10.83 4.88 -6.13
CA ALA A 45 -9.51 4.43 -6.56
C ALA A 45 -9.52 2.93 -6.93
N ASP A 46 -8.77 2.53 -7.96
CA ASP A 46 -8.73 1.13 -8.45
C ASP A 46 -8.14 0.15 -7.42
N THR A 47 -7.40 0.68 -6.45
CA THR A 47 -6.70 0.00 -5.36
C THR A 47 -6.85 0.79 -4.06
N GLY A 48 -6.27 0.28 -2.97
CA GLY A 48 -6.06 1.05 -1.73
C GLY A 48 -5.56 2.48 -2.00
N PHE A 49 -6.06 3.45 -1.21
CA PHE A 49 -5.62 4.84 -1.36
C PHE A 49 -4.12 5.01 -1.08
N THR A 50 -3.47 5.81 -1.91
CA THR A 50 -2.08 6.24 -1.75
C THR A 50 -2.03 7.65 -1.17
N LYS A 51 -0.83 8.12 -0.80
CA LYS A 51 -0.63 9.51 -0.36
C LYS A 51 -1.11 10.55 -1.39
N ASN A 52 -1.10 10.21 -2.69
CA ASN A 52 -1.57 11.11 -3.74
C ASN A 52 -3.11 11.24 -3.80
N ASP A 53 -3.84 10.43 -3.05
CA ASP A 53 -5.29 10.47 -3.00
C ASP A 53 -5.83 11.39 -1.90
N PHE A 54 -4.94 12.01 -1.12
CA PHE A 54 -5.31 12.92 -0.04
C PHE A 54 -6.04 14.17 -0.55
N LEU A 55 -7.20 14.49 0.04
CA LEU A 55 -8.11 15.52 -0.44
C LEU A 55 -7.90 16.88 0.22
N LYS A 56 -8.06 17.95 -0.57
CA LYS A 56 -8.16 19.34 -0.10
C LYS A 56 -9.19 20.13 -0.90
N CYS A 57 -9.78 21.14 -0.27
CA CYS A 57 -10.60 22.13 -0.96
C CYS A 57 -9.74 23.09 -1.79
N ASN A 58 -10.22 23.43 -2.98
CA ASN A 58 -9.65 24.42 -3.89
C ASN A 58 -10.79 25.28 -4.44
N GLY A 59 -11.09 26.38 -3.75
CA GLY A 59 -12.33 27.13 -3.99
C GLY A 59 -13.54 26.24 -3.71
N THR A 60 -14.48 26.18 -4.64
CA THR A 60 -15.68 25.35 -4.56
C THR A 60 -15.47 23.89 -4.97
N TYR A 61 -14.23 23.47 -5.26
CA TYR A 61 -13.90 22.10 -5.67
C TYR A 61 -13.16 21.34 -4.56
N ILE A 62 -13.27 20.02 -4.56
CA ILE A 62 -12.37 19.12 -3.83
C ILE A 62 -11.39 18.51 -4.83
N LYS A 63 -10.11 18.46 -4.49
CA LYS A 63 -9.06 17.88 -5.33
C LYS A 63 -8.17 16.92 -4.55
N ASN A 64 -7.77 15.83 -5.21
CA ASN A 64 -6.75 14.92 -4.67
C ASN A 64 -5.34 15.52 -4.77
N ASN A 65 -4.33 14.75 -4.38
CA ASN A 65 -2.93 15.15 -4.34
C ASN A 65 -2.73 16.46 -3.57
N TYR A 66 -3.30 16.52 -2.37
CA TYR A 66 -3.25 17.70 -1.49
C TYR A 66 -3.75 18.98 -2.17
N GLY A 67 -4.84 18.87 -2.94
CA GLY A 67 -5.48 20.03 -3.58
C GLY A 67 -4.91 20.43 -4.94
N LYS A 68 -3.91 19.68 -5.43
CA LYS A 68 -3.18 19.99 -6.68
C LYS A 68 -3.53 19.06 -7.83
N GLY A 69 -4.19 17.95 -7.54
CA GLY A 69 -4.56 16.95 -8.53
C GLY A 69 -5.93 17.21 -9.16
N SER A 70 -6.57 16.13 -9.58
CA SER A 70 -7.87 16.14 -10.25
C SER A 70 -8.99 16.48 -9.27
N ASN A 71 -10.09 17.02 -9.80
CA ASN A 71 -11.33 17.16 -9.03
C ASN A 71 -11.80 15.77 -8.60
N VAL A 72 -12.19 15.66 -7.33
CA VAL A 72 -12.83 14.49 -6.75
C VAL A 72 -14.22 14.91 -6.31
N TYR A 73 -15.25 14.12 -6.63
CA TYR A 73 -16.56 14.35 -6.04
C TYR A 73 -16.91 13.21 -5.09
N LEU A 74 -17.29 13.57 -3.88
CA LEU A 74 -17.70 12.65 -2.83
C LEU A 74 -19.19 12.36 -3.03
N ARG A 75 -19.52 11.19 -3.60
CA ARG A 75 -20.89 10.77 -3.90
C ARG A 75 -21.09 9.34 -3.45
N GLY A 76 -22.09 9.11 -2.62
CA GLY A 76 -22.37 7.78 -2.10
C GLY A 76 -23.53 7.76 -1.13
N THR A 77 -23.34 7.14 0.03
CA THR A 77 -24.40 6.90 1.03
C THR A 77 -23.89 7.06 2.45
N ASN A 78 -24.82 7.13 3.40
CA ASN A 78 -24.51 7.06 4.82
C ASN A 78 -24.48 5.61 5.33
N ALA A 79 -23.57 5.33 6.27
CA ALA A 79 -23.55 4.13 7.10
C ALA A 79 -24.42 4.30 8.35
N GLY A 80 -25.62 4.85 8.17
CA GLY A 80 -26.58 5.05 9.25
C GLY A 80 -26.96 3.72 9.91
N GLY A 81 -27.17 3.74 11.22
CA GLY A 81 -27.52 2.53 11.96
C GLY A 81 -26.33 1.67 12.40
N VAL A 82 -25.11 1.90 11.90
CA VAL A 82 -23.95 1.08 12.29
C VAL A 82 -23.53 1.39 13.72
N PHE A 83 -23.12 2.64 14.00
CA PHE A 83 -22.58 3.06 15.30
C PHE A 83 -23.62 3.78 16.16
N VAL A 84 -24.69 4.29 15.57
CA VAL A 84 -25.77 4.98 16.25
C VAL A 84 -27.08 4.35 15.79
N GLN A 85 -27.85 3.81 16.74
CA GLN A 85 -29.10 3.12 16.44
C GLN A 85 -30.28 4.07 16.60
N GLU A 86 -31.12 4.13 15.57
CA GLU A 86 -32.42 4.77 15.59
C GLU A 86 -33.52 3.70 15.46
N SER A 87 -34.49 3.77 16.37
CA SER A 87 -35.50 2.72 16.53
C SER A 87 -36.29 2.42 15.26
N TRP A 88 -36.49 3.43 14.40
CA TRP A 88 -37.31 3.32 13.20
C TRP A 88 -36.60 2.61 12.04
N MET A 89 -35.26 2.65 11.98
CA MET A 89 -34.47 2.02 10.91
C MET A 89 -33.69 0.77 11.33
N ASN A 90 -33.47 0.54 12.63
CA ASN A 90 -32.65 -0.55 13.15
C ASN A 90 -33.45 -1.63 13.86
N ALA A 91 -32.82 -2.80 14.01
CA ALA A 91 -33.37 -3.97 14.72
C ALA A 91 -33.36 -3.82 16.26
N THR A 92 -33.81 -2.68 16.79
CA THR A 92 -33.96 -2.38 18.22
C THR A 92 -35.27 -1.62 18.47
N ASN A 93 -35.89 -1.81 19.65
CA ASN A 93 -37.08 -1.07 20.07
C ASN A 93 -36.77 0.10 21.01
N ALA A 94 -35.51 0.37 21.31
CA ALA A 94 -35.10 1.49 22.14
C ALA A 94 -35.29 2.81 21.41
N GLY A 95 -35.75 3.86 22.10
CA GLY A 95 -35.93 5.19 21.51
C GLY A 95 -34.61 5.85 21.07
N ASP A 96 -33.48 5.48 21.68
CA ASP A 96 -32.14 5.98 21.33
C ASP A 96 -31.03 5.00 21.73
N TYR A 97 -29.81 5.31 21.28
CA TYR A 97 -28.62 4.51 21.54
C TYR A 97 -28.21 4.52 23.02
N LYS A 98 -28.29 5.66 23.71
CA LYS A 98 -27.95 5.77 25.14
C LYS A 98 -28.84 4.90 26.01
N THR A 99 -30.12 4.82 25.71
CA THR A 99 -31.11 3.95 26.36
C THR A 99 -30.80 2.49 26.08
N THR A 100 -30.43 2.13 24.86
CA THR A 100 -29.94 0.78 24.53
C THR A 100 -28.76 0.40 25.41
N MET A 101 -27.72 1.23 25.46
CA MET A 101 -26.53 0.98 26.28
C MET A 101 -26.85 0.89 27.77
N ALA A 102 -27.58 1.86 28.31
CA ALA A 102 -27.93 1.89 29.73
C ALA A 102 -28.76 0.67 30.15
N THR A 103 -29.71 0.27 29.31
CA THR A 103 -30.60 -0.87 29.58
C THR A 103 -29.83 -2.18 29.55
N LEU A 104 -29.06 -2.43 28.50
CA LEU A 104 -28.25 -3.66 28.40
C LEU A 104 -27.21 -3.71 29.52
N LYS A 105 -26.60 -2.58 29.88
CA LYS A 105 -25.67 -2.49 31.01
C LYS A 105 -26.35 -2.83 32.35
N ASN A 106 -27.55 -2.30 32.59
CA ASN A 106 -28.31 -2.57 33.81
C ASN A 106 -28.78 -4.04 33.88
N ARG A 107 -29.14 -4.64 32.75
CA ARG A 107 -29.66 -6.01 32.69
C ARG A 107 -28.56 -7.08 32.71
N PHE A 108 -27.45 -6.85 32.01
CA PHE A 108 -26.45 -7.88 31.73
C PHE A 108 -25.02 -7.50 32.14
N GLY A 109 -24.81 -6.29 32.65
CA GLY A 109 -23.49 -5.76 32.97
C GLY A 109 -22.81 -5.07 31.79
N GLU A 110 -21.81 -4.26 32.11
CA GLU A 110 -21.10 -3.42 31.13
C GLU A 110 -20.36 -4.23 30.06
N SER A 111 -19.68 -5.31 30.45
CA SER A 111 -18.95 -6.17 29.51
C SER A 111 -19.90 -6.82 28.50
N THR A 112 -21.02 -7.36 28.96
CA THR A 112 -22.01 -8.02 28.09
C THR A 112 -22.68 -7.02 27.16
N MET A 113 -22.99 -5.81 27.66
CA MET A 113 -23.51 -4.72 26.83
C MET A 113 -22.57 -4.40 25.66
N TYR A 114 -21.27 -4.21 25.91
CA TYR A 114 -20.31 -3.99 24.83
C TYR A 114 -20.20 -5.20 23.89
N ASN A 115 -20.18 -6.43 24.39
CA ASN A 115 -20.14 -7.63 23.55
C ASN A 115 -21.37 -7.75 22.61
N LEU A 116 -22.55 -7.32 23.07
CA LEU A 116 -23.76 -7.33 22.26
C LEU A 116 -23.74 -6.21 21.20
N LEU A 117 -23.21 -5.03 21.54
CA LEU A 117 -23.04 -3.93 20.59
C LEU A 117 -21.98 -4.27 19.53
N ASP A 118 -20.85 -4.86 19.92
CA ASP A 118 -19.81 -5.32 18.97
C ASP A 118 -20.35 -6.40 18.02
N LEU A 119 -21.20 -7.31 18.54
CA LEU A 119 -21.90 -8.31 17.73
C LEU A 119 -22.85 -7.64 16.72
N TYR A 120 -23.64 -6.66 17.17
CA TYR A 120 -24.52 -5.88 16.31
C TYR A 120 -23.72 -5.19 15.19
N GLU A 121 -22.72 -4.39 15.56
CA GLU A 121 -21.89 -3.62 14.63
C GLU A 121 -21.23 -4.52 13.57
N SER A 122 -20.73 -5.69 14.00
CA SER A 122 -20.03 -6.66 13.13
C SER A 122 -20.94 -7.36 12.13
N ASN A 123 -22.22 -7.55 12.46
CA ASN A 123 -23.19 -8.22 11.60
C ASN A 123 -24.05 -7.23 10.80
N TYR A 124 -24.24 -6.01 11.30
CA TYR A 124 -25.01 -4.99 10.63
C TYR A 124 -24.30 -4.48 9.38
N TRP A 125 -22.97 -4.28 9.41
CA TRP A 125 -22.17 -3.91 8.23
C TRP A 125 -20.98 -4.86 8.02
N THR A 126 -20.86 -5.41 6.83
CA THR A 126 -19.89 -6.45 6.48
C THR A 126 -19.02 -6.05 5.30
N GLU A 127 -18.01 -6.84 4.95
CA GLU A 127 -17.17 -6.58 3.77
C GLU A 127 -17.98 -6.52 2.47
N ALA A 128 -18.99 -7.39 2.35
CA ALA A 128 -19.90 -7.43 1.20
C ALA A 128 -20.66 -6.11 1.02
N ASP A 129 -20.90 -5.36 2.10
CA ASP A 129 -21.57 -4.06 2.01
C ASP A 129 -20.66 -3.00 1.36
N PHE A 130 -19.35 -3.05 1.60
CA PHE A 130 -18.42 -2.19 0.87
C PHE A 130 -18.31 -2.61 -0.60
N ASP A 131 -18.35 -3.91 -0.91
CA ASP A 131 -18.38 -4.40 -2.29
C ASP A 131 -19.63 -3.90 -3.03
N ASN A 132 -20.79 -3.89 -2.35
CA ASN A 132 -22.02 -3.31 -2.89
C ASN A 132 -21.86 -1.81 -3.19
N CYS A 133 -21.30 -1.03 -2.26
CA CYS A 133 -21.02 0.39 -2.48
C CYS A 133 -20.07 0.61 -3.67
N LYS A 134 -19.00 -0.19 -3.78
CA LYS A 134 -18.06 -0.14 -4.91
C LYS A 134 -18.76 -0.46 -6.23
N ASN A 135 -19.57 -1.52 -6.25
CA ASN A 135 -20.32 -1.97 -7.43
C ASN A 135 -21.39 -0.96 -7.89
N LEU A 136 -21.89 -0.13 -6.98
CA LEU A 136 -22.77 1.00 -7.30
C LEU A 136 -22.00 2.24 -7.79
N GLY A 137 -20.67 2.24 -7.77
CA GLY A 137 -19.85 3.36 -8.21
C GLY A 137 -19.68 4.48 -7.18
N MET A 138 -19.92 4.20 -5.89
CA MET A 138 -19.76 5.19 -4.82
C MET A 138 -18.29 5.54 -4.61
N SER A 139 -18.00 6.82 -4.34
CA SER A 139 -16.66 7.30 -4.00
C SER A 139 -16.50 7.65 -2.52
N VAL A 140 -17.59 7.75 -1.76
CA VAL A 140 -17.56 8.08 -0.34
C VAL A 140 -18.63 7.32 0.45
N ILE A 141 -18.33 7.02 1.70
CA ILE A 141 -19.31 6.64 2.72
C ILE A 141 -19.19 7.62 3.89
N ARG A 142 -20.30 8.27 4.26
CA ARG A 142 -20.37 9.06 5.51
C ARG A 142 -20.67 8.12 6.67
N VAL A 143 -19.90 8.21 7.74
CA VAL A 143 -19.92 7.29 8.88
C VAL A 143 -20.32 8.06 10.13
N PRO A 144 -21.62 8.06 10.47
CA PRO A 144 -22.13 8.64 11.71
C PRO A 144 -21.59 7.87 12.92
N PHE A 145 -20.98 8.55 13.88
CA PHE A 145 -20.56 7.98 15.16
C PHE A 145 -20.83 8.95 16.32
N THR A 146 -20.90 8.44 17.54
CA THR A 146 -21.02 9.25 18.76
C THR A 146 -19.81 9.11 19.66
N TYR A 147 -19.69 10.01 20.64
CA TYR A 147 -18.72 9.86 21.72
C TYR A 147 -18.86 8.51 22.46
N MET A 148 -20.06 7.92 22.52
CA MET A 148 -20.34 6.67 23.23
C MET A 148 -19.71 5.45 22.56
N ASN A 149 -19.40 5.55 21.26
CA ASN A 149 -18.67 4.49 20.56
C ASN A 149 -17.19 4.43 20.99
N LEU A 150 -16.61 5.57 21.38
CA LEU A 150 -15.17 5.68 21.70
C LEU A 150 -14.89 5.77 23.20
N TYR A 151 -15.79 6.39 23.97
CA TYR A 151 -15.63 6.64 25.38
C TYR A 151 -16.59 5.81 26.23
N ARG A 152 -16.11 5.42 27.41
CA ARG A 152 -16.90 4.81 28.48
C ARG A 152 -16.89 5.67 29.72
N GLN A 153 -17.94 5.55 30.53
CA GLN A 153 -18.02 6.26 31.79
C GLN A 153 -17.24 5.52 32.88
N SER A 154 -16.28 6.21 33.51
CA SER A 154 -15.52 5.73 34.67
C SER A 154 -15.68 6.73 35.82
N GLY A 155 -16.56 6.39 36.77
CA GLY A 155 -17.01 7.33 37.81
C GLY A 155 -17.67 8.57 37.20
N ASN A 156 -17.15 9.75 37.56
CA ASN A 156 -17.62 11.04 37.03
C ASN A 156 -16.87 11.49 35.75
N SER A 157 -15.96 10.66 35.22
CA SER A 157 -15.14 10.99 34.05
C SER A 157 -15.47 10.08 32.88
N TRP A 158 -15.25 10.59 31.68
CA TRP A 158 -15.27 9.79 30.47
C TRP A 158 -13.84 9.40 30.12
N VAL A 159 -13.61 8.12 29.87
CA VAL A 159 -12.30 7.59 29.49
C VAL A 159 -12.42 6.87 28.17
N LEU A 160 -11.39 6.98 27.35
CA LEU A 160 -11.31 6.24 26.09
C LEU A 160 -11.41 4.74 26.38
N LYS A 161 -12.21 4.00 25.60
CA LYS A 161 -12.25 2.54 25.66
C LYS A 161 -10.91 1.95 25.19
N ASP A 162 -10.54 0.79 25.73
CA ASP A 162 -9.30 0.10 25.32
C ASP A 162 -9.31 -0.28 23.82
N ASN A 163 -10.51 -0.57 23.28
CA ASN A 163 -10.75 -0.88 21.87
C ASN A 163 -11.46 0.26 21.11
N ALA A 164 -11.38 1.50 21.59
CA ALA A 164 -12.19 2.63 21.07
C ALA A 164 -12.22 2.73 19.54
N PHE A 165 -11.08 2.56 18.88
CA PHE A 165 -10.97 2.75 17.43
C PHE A 165 -11.11 1.47 16.61
N SER A 166 -11.14 0.28 17.22
CA SER A 166 -11.00 -0.99 16.48
C SER A 166 -12.01 -1.14 15.33
N ARG A 167 -13.26 -0.76 15.55
CA ARG A 167 -14.31 -0.87 14.53
C ARG A 167 -14.26 0.25 13.49
N LEU A 168 -13.95 1.49 13.89
CA LEU A 168 -13.76 2.60 12.94
C LEU A 168 -12.53 2.41 12.06
N ASP A 169 -11.40 1.94 12.64
CA ASP A 169 -10.17 1.62 11.90
C ASP A 169 -10.45 0.54 10.84
N TRP A 170 -11.15 -0.54 11.23
CA TRP A 170 -11.58 -1.58 10.29
C TRP A 170 -12.45 -1.00 9.17
N PHE A 171 -13.38 -0.10 9.50
CA PHE A 171 -14.28 0.50 8.50
C PHE A 171 -13.50 1.33 7.48
N VAL A 172 -12.59 2.18 7.95
CA VAL A 172 -11.70 3.00 7.10
C VAL A 172 -10.79 2.12 6.25
N GLU A 173 -10.23 1.04 6.81
CA GLU A 173 -9.38 0.11 6.07
C GLU A 173 -10.16 -0.61 4.95
N GLN A 174 -11.36 -1.10 5.25
CA GLN A 174 -12.19 -1.83 4.28
C GLN A 174 -12.73 -0.94 3.16
N ALA A 175 -13.07 0.31 3.47
CA ALA A 175 -13.41 1.32 2.48
C ALA A 175 -12.19 1.65 1.59
N SER A 176 -11.02 1.84 2.20
CA SER A 176 -9.76 2.12 1.50
C SER A 176 -9.39 1.03 0.51
N LYS A 177 -9.45 -0.26 0.90
CA LYS A 177 -9.20 -1.42 0.00
C LYS A 177 -10.03 -1.38 -1.28
N ARG A 178 -11.16 -0.69 -1.25
CA ARG A 178 -12.13 -0.56 -2.36
C ARG A 178 -12.07 0.81 -3.05
N GLY A 179 -11.19 1.70 -2.59
CA GLY A 179 -11.02 3.05 -3.12
C GLY A 179 -12.13 4.01 -2.72
N ILE A 180 -12.85 3.73 -1.62
CA ILE A 180 -13.99 4.52 -1.14
C ILE A 180 -13.53 5.38 0.02
N TYR A 181 -13.66 6.70 -0.10
CA TYR A 181 -13.35 7.64 0.97
C TYR A 181 -14.34 7.50 2.14
N VAL A 182 -13.92 7.90 3.34
CA VAL A 182 -14.76 7.97 4.53
C VAL A 182 -14.88 9.42 5.00
N ILE A 183 -16.09 9.88 5.25
CA ILE A 183 -16.34 11.09 6.05
C ILE A 183 -16.69 10.63 7.46
N LEU A 184 -15.93 11.06 8.46
CA LEU A 184 -16.20 10.75 9.86
C LEU A 184 -17.10 11.85 10.42
N ASP A 185 -18.35 11.49 10.73
CA ASP A 185 -19.37 12.41 11.22
C ASP A 185 -19.61 12.21 12.71
N LEU A 186 -19.37 13.25 13.51
CA LEU A 186 -19.77 13.27 14.91
C LEU A 186 -21.28 13.53 15.02
N HIS A 187 -22.01 12.45 14.86
CA HIS A 187 -23.46 12.40 14.94
C HIS A 187 -23.98 12.72 16.34
N GLY A 188 -23.22 12.36 17.38
CA GLY A 188 -23.59 12.61 18.79
C GLY A 188 -22.43 13.11 19.64
N ALA A 189 -22.47 14.39 20.02
CA ALA A 189 -21.52 15.01 20.94
C ALA A 189 -21.83 14.67 22.41
N PHE A 190 -20.89 14.96 23.33
CA PHE A 190 -21.12 14.75 24.77
C PHE A 190 -22.35 15.54 25.23
N GLY A 191 -23.36 14.83 25.77
CA GLY A 191 -24.60 15.42 26.27
C GLY A 191 -25.57 15.90 25.18
N SER A 192 -25.35 15.48 23.92
CA SER A 192 -26.17 15.76 22.75
C SER A 192 -26.32 17.24 22.38
N GLN A 193 -25.92 17.56 21.15
CA GLN A 193 -26.02 18.89 20.57
C GLN A 193 -27.46 19.30 20.21
N ASN A 194 -28.39 18.35 20.11
CA ASN A 194 -29.76 18.61 19.63
C ASN A 194 -30.86 17.86 20.42
N GLY A 195 -30.52 16.94 21.32
CA GLY A 195 -31.46 16.19 22.15
C GLY A 195 -32.39 15.25 21.38
N GLN A 196 -31.95 14.74 20.22
CA GLN A 196 -32.73 13.85 19.35
C GLN A 196 -32.13 12.44 19.27
N ASP A 197 -32.93 11.47 18.84
CA ASP A 197 -32.58 10.06 18.72
C ASP A 197 -31.38 9.80 17.80
N HIS A 198 -31.30 10.52 16.68
CA HIS A 198 -30.15 10.45 15.77
C HIS A 198 -28.84 10.93 16.42
N SER A 199 -28.86 11.81 17.43
CA SER A 199 -27.65 12.11 18.23
C SER A 199 -27.28 11.03 19.25
N GLY A 200 -28.09 9.97 19.33
CA GLY A 200 -27.96 8.87 20.27
C GLY A 200 -28.57 9.13 21.65
N GLU A 201 -29.17 10.30 21.89
CA GLU A 201 -29.77 10.67 23.18
C GLU A 201 -31.00 11.59 22.99
N VAL A 202 -32.19 11.05 23.27
CA VAL A 202 -33.43 11.83 23.29
C VAL A 202 -33.53 12.60 24.62
N ILE A 203 -33.72 13.91 24.51
CA ILE A 203 -34.01 14.79 25.64
C ILE A 203 -35.40 15.39 25.41
N ASP A 204 -36.37 15.00 26.24
CA ASP A 204 -37.78 15.37 26.07
C ASP A 204 -38.02 16.88 26.24
N ASN A 205 -37.43 17.47 27.28
CA ASN A 205 -37.56 18.90 27.53
C ASN A 205 -36.47 19.68 26.82
N VAL A 206 -36.86 20.58 25.92
CA VAL A 206 -35.99 21.52 25.21
C VAL A 206 -35.05 22.29 26.16
N SER A 207 -35.51 22.65 27.37
CA SER A 207 -34.69 23.35 28.38
C SER A 207 -33.49 22.55 28.89
N ASP A 208 -33.52 21.23 28.74
CA ASP A 208 -32.52 20.32 29.28
C ASP A 208 -31.42 20.01 28.23
N VAL A 209 -31.59 20.49 26.99
CA VAL A 209 -30.57 20.45 25.93
C VAL A 209 -29.53 21.55 26.18
N THR A 210 -28.50 21.23 26.96
CA THR A 210 -27.55 22.22 27.52
C THR A 210 -26.19 22.29 26.83
N PHE A 211 -25.95 21.52 25.76
CA PHE A 211 -24.63 21.40 25.13
C PHE A 211 -23.94 22.76 24.88
N PHE A 212 -24.61 23.68 24.17
CA PHE A 212 -24.01 24.95 23.79
C PHE A 212 -23.74 25.91 24.97
N SER A 213 -24.47 25.76 26.09
CA SER A 213 -24.29 26.54 27.31
C SER A 213 -23.36 25.87 28.34
N ASN A 214 -22.93 24.63 28.09
CA ASN A 214 -22.12 23.85 29.01
C ASN A 214 -20.68 23.70 28.50
N ASP A 215 -19.76 24.50 29.04
CA ASP A 215 -18.35 24.48 28.63
C ASP A 215 -17.66 23.14 28.92
N THR A 216 -18.11 22.37 29.91
CA THR A 216 -17.56 21.04 30.18
C THR A 216 -17.86 20.08 29.03
N LEU A 217 -19.10 20.03 28.55
CA LEU A 217 -19.51 19.17 27.43
C LEU A 217 -18.83 19.57 26.12
N LYS A 218 -18.73 20.89 25.87
CA LYS A 218 -17.99 21.44 24.73
C LYS A 218 -16.51 21.07 24.79
N ASN A 219 -15.85 21.24 25.93
CA ASN A 219 -14.44 20.89 26.09
C ASN A 219 -14.20 19.39 25.91
N GLN A 220 -15.07 18.53 26.45
CA GLN A 220 -15.00 17.07 26.22
C GLN A 220 -15.13 16.73 24.72
N THR A 221 -16.00 17.45 24.01
CA THR A 221 -16.17 17.28 22.56
C THR A 221 -14.97 17.79 21.76
N LEU A 222 -14.33 18.89 22.19
CA LEU A 222 -13.08 19.38 21.59
C LEU A 222 -11.93 18.38 21.79
N GLU A 223 -11.82 17.77 22.97
CA GLU A 223 -10.81 16.72 23.23
C GLU A 223 -11.10 15.45 22.43
N LEU A 224 -12.36 15.04 22.31
CA LEU A 224 -12.76 13.96 21.40
C LEU A 224 -12.28 14.23 19.96
N TRP A 225 -12.52 15.43 19.44
CA TRP A 225 -12.08 15.80 18.11
C TRP A 225 -10.56 15.79 17.94
N LYS A 226 -9.80 16.22 18.96
CA LYS A 226 -8.32 16.09 18.92
C LYS A 226 -7.90 14.63 18.85
N VAL A 227 -8.53 13.73 19.62
CA VAL A 227 -8.19 12.31 19.63
C VAL A 227 -8.52 11.65 18.28
N VAL A 228 -9.71 11.93 17.71
CA VAL A 228 -10.12 11.40 16.40
C VAL A 228 -9.24 11.97 15.28
N ALA A 229 -9.02 13.28 15.24
CA ALA A 229 -8.20 13.92 14.21
C ALA A 229 -6.73 13.46 14.28
N ALA A 230 -6.15 13.36 15.48
CA ALA A 230 -4.79 12.85 15.64
C ALA A 230 -4.65 11.38 15.18
N ARG A 231 -5.68 10.54 15.38
CA ARG A 231 -5.68 9.14 14.95
C ARG A 231 -5.63 9.00 13.43
N TYR A 232 -6.37 9.85 12.72
CA TYR A 232 -6.52 9.75 11.27
C TYR A 232 -5.67 10.76 10.49
N ALA A 233 -4.90 11.63 11.16
CA ALA A 233 -4.03 12.59 10.51
C ALA A 233 -3.13 11.94 9.45
N GLY A 234 -3.13 12.51 8.24
CA GLY A 234 -2.35 12.00 7.11
C GLY A 234 -2.90 10.73 6.44
N ASN A 235 -4.02 10.15 6.90
CA ASN A 235 -4.65 9.00 6.25
C ASN A 235 -5.52 9.43 5.06
N PRO A 236 -5.12 9.16 3.81
CA PRO A 236 -5.84 9.60 2.62
C PRO A 236 -7.22 8.96 2.45
N ALA A 237 -7.53 7.87 3.15
CA ALA A 237 -8.85 7.24 3.10
C ALA A 237 -9.93 8.06 3.81
N VAL A 238 -9.55 8.91 4.76
CA VAL A 238 -10.48 9.85 5.38
C VAL A 238 -10.54 11.10 4.51
N ALA A 239 -11.71 11.42 3.96
CA ALA A 239 -11.90 12.62 3.14
C ALA A 239 -12.02 13.87 4.01
N ALA A 240 -12.78 13.77 5.10
CA ALA A 240 -13.14 14.91 5.93
C ALA A 240 -13.61 14.52 7.33
N TYR A 241 -13.58 15.50 8.23
CA TYR A 241 -14.21 15.47 9.56
C TYR A 241 -15.47 16.32 9.55
N ASP A 242 -16.63 15.68 9.70
CA ASP A 242 -17.92 16.34 9.86
C ASP A 242 -18.22 16.56 11.34
N THR A 243 -18.26 17.84 11.73
CA THR A 243 -17.92 18.27 13.09
C THR A 243 -19.05 18.14 14.10
N LEU A 244 -20.28 18.34 13.67
CA LEU A 244 -21.50 18.21 14.47
C LEU A 244 -22.69 18.00 13.56
N ASN A 245 -23.42 16.91 13.79
CA ASN A 245 -24.65 16.64 13.06
C ASN A 245 -25.87 17.43 13.59
N GLU A 246 -26.61 18.10 12.72
CA GLU A 246 -27.86 18.82 12.99
C GLU A 246 -27.91 19.61 14.32
N PRO A 247 -26.96 20.53 14.56
CA PRO A 247 -26.92 21.33 15.78
C PRO A 247 -27.95 22.47 15.75
N GLY A 248 -29.26 22.17 15.84
CA GLY A 248 -30.26 23.21 15.58
C GLY A 248 -31.64 23.08 16.25
N GLU A 249 -32.24 21.90 16.32
CA GLU A 249 -33.71 21.84 16.44
C GLU A 249 -34.25 22.11 17.86
N LYS A 250 -33.77 21.40 18.89
CA LYS A 250 -34.15 21.68 20.30
C LYS A 250 -33.18 22.62 21.02
N ALA A 251 -31.94 22.74 20.56
CA ALA A 251 -30.96 23.60 21.23
C ALA A 251 -31.23 25.10 21.03
N GLY A 252 -32.01 25.49 20.01
CA GLY A 252 -32.38 26.88 19.73
C GLY A 252 -31.18 27.78 19.36
N THR A 253 -30.06 27.19 18.95
CA THR A 253 -28.79 27.87 18.69
C THR A 253 -28.44 27.85 17.21
N THR A 254 -29.13 28.65 16.42
CA THR A 254 -28.58 29.10 15.13
C THR A 254 -27.99 30.50 15.34
N ASN A 255 -26.94 30.87 14.61
CA ASN A 255 -26.16 32.14 14.68
C ASN A 255 -24.84 32.06 15.49
N SER A 256 -24.32 33.21 15.95
CA SER A 256 -22.93 33.40 16.37
C SER A 256 -22.42 32.49 17.50
N LYS A 257 -23.29 32.02 18.40
CA LYS A 257 -22.91 31.08 19.48
C LYS A 257 -22.47 29.73 18.92
N HIS A 258 -23.19 29.23 17.92
CA HIS A 258 -22.88 27.99 17.23
C HIS A 258 -21.62 28.15 16.38
N TRP A 259 -21.48 29.25 15.65
CA TRP A 259 -20.27 29.55 14.85
C TRP A 259 -19.02 29.70 15.70
N ALA A 260 -19.14 30.28 16.89
CA ALA A 260 -18.03 30.38 17.83
C ALA A 260 -17.54 29.00 18.26
N PHE A 261 -18.46 28.03 18.42
CA PHE A 261 -18.07 26.66 18.74
C PHE A 261 -17.48 25.92 17.53
N TYR A 262 -18.02 26.10 16.32
CA TYR A 262 -17.35 25.64 15.09
C TYR A 262 -15.92 26.17 14.98
N ASN A 263 -15.68 27.43 15.35
CA ASN A 263 -14.33 27.98 15.37
C ASN A 263 -13.44 27.29 16.42
N GLN A 264 -13.98 26.94 17.60
CA GLN A 264 -13.23 26.18 18.60
C GLN A 264 -12.87 24.78 18.09
N MET A 265 -13.81 24.07 17.48
CA MET A 265 -13.56 22.75 16.88
C MET A 265 -12.57 22.83 15.73
N TYR A 266 -12.69 23.80 14.83
CA TYR A 266 -11.72 24.07 13.77
C TYR A 266 -10.31 24.21 14.34
N ASN A 267 -10.13 25.04 15.37
CA ASN A 267 -8.82 25.25 16.00
C ASN A 267 -8.32 24.00 16.73
N ALA A 268 -9.20 23.26 17.41
CA ALA A 268 -8.84 22.02 18.09
C ALA A 268 -8.35 20.95 17.10
N ILE A 269 -9.10 20.72 16.02
CA ILE A 269 -8.72 19.79 14.95
C ILE A 269 -7.42 20.25 14.29
N ARG A 270 -7.32 21.52 13.89
CA ARG A 270 -6.11 22.07 13.24
C ARG A 270 -4.86 22.04 14.10
N SER A 271 -4.99 21.95 15.42
CA SER A 271 -3.85 21.81 16.34
C SER A 271 -3.14 20.46 16.25
N VAL A 272 -3.82 19.42 15.75
CA VAL A 272 -3.29 18.06 15.61
C VAL A 272 -3.32 17.55 14.17
N ASP A 273 -4.18 18.12 13.33
CA ASP A 273 -4.32 17.78 11.92
C ASP A 273 -4.46 19.05 11.04
N PRO A 274 -3.37 19.49 10.42
CA PRO A 274 -3.40 20.67 9.55
C PRO A 274 -4.12 20.39 8.22
N ASP A 275 -4.41 19.14 7.89
CA ASP A 275 -4.56 18.71 6.51
C ASP A 275 -5.96 18.28 6.07
N HIS A 276 -6.72 17.50 6.84
CA HIS A 276 -8.03 17.02 6.40
C HIS A 276 -9.06 18.15 6.20
N ILE A 277 -10.02 17.93 5.31
CA ILE A 277 -11.16 18.85 5.14
C ILE A 277 -11.99 18.83 6.43
N ILE A 278 -12.45 20.00 6.88
CA ILE A 278 -13.36 20.12 8.03
C ILE A 278 -14.73 20.55 7.50
N ILE A 279 -15.77 19.80 7.84
CA ILE A 279 -17.14 20.09 7.42
C ILE A 279 -17.90 20.78 8.55
N MET A 280 -18.61 21.84 8.19
CA MET A 280 -19.49 22.59 9.09
C MET A 280 -20.92 22.49 8.57
N GLU A 281 -21.82 21.98 9.41
CA GLU A 281 -23.19 21.70 9.02
C GLU A 281 -24.16 22.84 9.37
N SER A 282 -25.12 23.08 8.48
CA SER A 282 -26.14 24.12 8.59
C SER A 282 -27.51 23.62 9.08
N CYS A 283 -27.74 22.31 9.06
CA CYS A 283 -29.02 21.60 9.24
C CYS A 283 -30.12 21.94 8.22
N TRP A 284 -30.56 23.20 8.04
CA TRP A 284 -31.73 23.50 7.15
C TRP A 284 -31.51 24.59 6.09
N GLY A 285 -30.64 25.56 6.34
CA GLY A 285 -30.51 26.69 5.42
C GLY A 285 -29.25 27.50 5.59
N THR A 286 -28.79 28.08 4.49
CA THR A 286 -27.49 28.78 4.36
C THR A 286 -27.24 29.89 5.38
N SER A 287 -28.28 30.48 5.97
CA SER A 287 -28.17 31.51 7.01
C SER A 287 -27.62 31.00 8.34
N ASN A 288 -27.55 29.68 8.55
CA ASN A 288 -27.01 29.08 9.77
C ASN A 288 -25.49 28.83 9.72
N LEU A 289 -24.83 29.22 8.63
CA LEU A 289 -23.37 29.15 8.50
C LEU A 289 -22.81 30.56 8.21
N PRO A 290 -21.63 30.92 8.74
CA PRO A 290 -21.00 32.21 8.46
C PRO A 290 -20.27 32.18 7.11
N ASN A 291 -19.87 33.34 6.58
CA ASN A 291 -18.84 33.30 5.54
C ASN A 291 -17.51 32.82 6.15
N PRO A 292 -16.79 31.84 5.55
CA PRO A 292 -15.54 31.29 6.10
C PRO A 292 -14.48 32.34 6.45
N SER A 293 -14.43 33.45 5.67
CA SER A 293 -13.49 34.55 5.91
C SER A 293 -13.71 35.27 7.24
N THR A 294 -14.91 35.19 7.84
CA THR A 294 -15.23 35.77 9.15
C THR A 294 -14.33 35.24 10.26
N TYR A 295 -13.95 33.96 10.18
CA TYR A 295 -13.11 33.28 11.16
C TYR A 295 -11.74 32.87 10.59
N GLY A 296 -11.47 33.20 9.32
CA GLY A 296 -10.23 32.82 8.64
C GLY A 296 -10.11 31.32 8.37
N TRP A 297 -11.24 30.61 8.22
CA TRP A 297 -11.23 29.18 7.95
C TRP A 297 -10.72 28.88 6.54
N THR A 298 -9.91 27.84 6.43
CA THR A 298 -9.38 27.34 5.16
C THR A 298 -9.55 25.83 5.11
N ASN A 299 -9.66 25.27 3.90
CA ASN A 299 -9.87 23.84 3.69
C ASN A 299 -11.11 23.32 4.44
N VAL A 300 -12.23 24.02 4.25
CA VAL A 300 -13.53 23.70 4.83
C VAL A 300 -14.56 23.46 3.74
N MET A 301 -15.55 22.63 4.04
CA MET A 301 -16.70 22.31 3.19
C MET A 301 -17.97 22.56 3.99
N TYR A 302 -19.04 23.02 3.34
CA TYR A 302 -20.33 23.27 4.02
C TYR A 302 -21.35 22.22 3.67
N GLU A 303 -22.08 21.78 4.70
CA GLU A 303 -23.03 20.67 4.63
C GLU A 303 -24.46 21.10 4.92
N TYR A 304 -25.39 20.48 4.21
CA TYR A 304 -26.84 20.66 4.31
C TYR A 304 -27.56 19.32 4.27
N HIS A 305 -28.69 19.22 4.96
CA HIS A 305 -29.61 18.09 4.83
C HIS A 305 -30.84 18.53 4.02
N HIS A 306 -31.35 17.64 3.16
CA HIS A 306 -32.52 17.95 2.32
C HIS A 306 -33.60 16.88 2.41
N TYR A 307 -34.69 17.23 3.10
CA TYR A 307 -35.87 16.39 3.25
C TYR A 307 -37.13 17.20 2.89
N PRO A 308 -37.74 17.01 1.70
CA PRO A 308 -38.90 17.78 1.27
C PRO A 308 -40.20 17.26 1.91
N TRP A 309 -40.28 17.28 3.25
CA TRP A 309 -41.36 16.68 4.06
C TRP A 309 -42.77 17.15 3.70
N ASP A 310 -42.91 18.41 3.28
CA ASP A 310 -44.19 18.99 2.85
C ASP A 310 -44.66 18.50 1.47
N TYR A 311 -43.78 17.81 0.73
CA TYR A 311 -43.99 17.44 -0.68
C TYR A 311 -43.75 15.94 -0.95
N GLN A 312 -43.99 15.07 0.04
CA GLN A 312 -43.74 13.62 -0.06
C GLN A 312 -44.36 12.96 -1.30
N SER A 313 -45.53 13.44 -1.73
CA SER A 313 -46.27 12.94 -2.91
C SER A 313 -46.48 13.99 -4.00
N ASP A 314 -45.84 15.17 -3.90
CA ASP A 314 -45.93 16.26 -4.87
C ASP A 314 -44.58 16.45 -5.60
N LEU A 315 -44.48 15.90 -6.81
CA LEU A 315 -43.29 16.02 -7.64
C LEU A 315 -42.93 17.48 -7.95
N SER A 316 -43.92 18.36 -8.15
CA SER A 316 -43.63 19.77 -8.45
C SER A 316 -43.10 20.49 -7.22
N GLY A 317 -43.68 20.20 -6.06
CA GLY A 317 -43.20 20.64 -4.75
C GLY A 317 -41.76 20.22 -4.47
N GLN A 318 -41.41 18.94 -4.69
CA GLN A 318 -40.03 18.46 -4.52
C GLN A 318 -39.04 19.16 -5.46
N LYS A 319 -39.38 19.29 -6.75
CA LYS A 319 -38.53 20.01 -7.71
C LYS A 319 -38.29 21.46 -7.29
N ASN A 320 -39.35 22.14 -6.83
CA ASN A 320 -39.24 23.51 -6.32
C ASN A 320 -38.38 23.59 -5.05
N ALA A 321 -38.47 22.61 -4.15
CA ALA A 321 -37.65 22.55 -2.94
C ALA A 321 -36.16 22.42 -3.28
N VAL A 322 -35.81 21.53 -4.22
CA VAL A 322 -34.43 21.38 -4.74
C VAL A 322 -33.94 22.68 -5.39
N ASP A 323 -34.74 23.29 -6.26
CA ASP A 323 -34.36 24.54 -6.92
C ASP A 323 -34.17 25.69 -5.91
N ASN A 324 -35.00 25.74 -4.87
CA ASN A 324 -34.87 26.73 -3.80
C ASN A 324 -33.59 26.53 -2.98
N LEU A 325 -33.21 25.27 -2.69
CA LEU A 325 -31.94 24.96 -2.03
C LEU A 325 -30.75 25.40 -2.89
N VAL A 326 -30.74 25.02 -4.18
CA VAL A 326 -29.70 25.43 -5.15
C VAL A 326 -29.59 26.94 -5.22
N ASN A 327 -30.71 27.64 -5.38
CA ASN A 327 -30.73 29.11 -5.40
C ASN A 327 -30.22 29.71 -4.09
N SER A 328 -30.59 29.16 -2.94
CA SER A 328 -30.14 29.65 -1.63
C SER A 328 -28.62 29.52 -1.47
N VAL A 329 -28.05 28.36 -1.81
CA VAL A 329 -26.60 28.11 -1.73
C VAL A 329 -25.85 28.99 -2.72
N ASN A 330 -26.32 29.08 -3.96
CA ASN A 330 -25.69 29.91 -5.00
C ASN A 330 -25.79 31.41 -4.68
N ASN A 331 -26.86 31.87 -4.01
CA ASN A 331 -26.98 33.25 -3.54
C ASN A 331 -26.07 33.54 -2.34
N ALA A 332 -25.91 32.58 -1.43
CA ALA A 332 -25.00 32.72 -0.29
C ALA A 332 -23.53 32.77 -0.73
N ASN A 333 -23.17 31.96 -1.75
CA ASN A 333 -21.89 31.97 -2.44
C ASN A 333 -20.68 32.02 -1.49
N TYR A 334 -20.63 31.09 -0.54
CA TYR A 334 -19.58 31.07 0.50
C TYR A 334 -18.17 30.74 -0.03
N GLY A 335 -18.03 30.36 -1.31
CA GLY A 335 -16.73 30.11 -1.95
C GLY A 335 -16.05 28.81 -1.51
N VAL A 336 -16.81 27.88 -0.94
CA VAL A 336 -16.37 26.57 -0.44
C VAL A 336 -17.18 25.46 -1.11
N PRO A 337 -16.70 24.20 -1.13
CA PRO A 337 -17.47 23.09 -1.68
C PRO A 337 -18.80 22.91 -0.93
N THR A 338 -19.82 22.46 -1.66
CA THR A 338 -21.15 22.14 -1.12
C THR A 338 -21.32 20.63 -1.04
N TYR A 339 -21.75 20.17 0.13
CA TYR A 339 -22.06 18.78 0.42
C TYR A 339 -23.49 18.63 0.93
N ILE A 340 -24.23 17.69 0.36
CA ILE A 340 -25.54 17.29 0.87
C ILE A 340 -25.34 16.01 1.66
N GLY A 341 -25.13 16.14 2.96
CA GLY A 341 -24.79 15.05 3.87
C GLY A 341 -25.88 14.00 3.98
N GLU A 342 -27.12 14.44 3.88
CA GLU A 342 -28.28 13.59 3.95
C GLU A 342 -29.42 14.11 3.07
N PHE A 343 -30.11 13.19 2.41
CA PHE A 343 -31.33 13.48 1.68
C PHE A 343 -32.15 12.23 1.38
N THR A 344 -33.45 12.42 1.17
CA THR A 344 -34.36 11.47 0.52
C THR A 344 -35.42 12.22 -0.26
N CYS A 345 -35.93 11.66 -1.36
CA CYS A 345 -37.08 12.21 -2.10
C CYS A 345 -38.35 11.36 -1.90
N PHE A 346 -38.41 10.60 -0.81
CA PHE A 346 -39.51 9.70 -0.49
C PHE A 346 -39.83 8.76 -1.67
N ASP A 347 -41.09 8.42 -1.89
CA ASP A 347 -41.50 7.38 -2.83
C ASP A 347 -41.65 7.90 -4.28
N LEU A 348 -41.13 9.10 -4.59
CA LEU A 348 -41.17 9.68 -5.94
C LEU A 348 -39.84 9.51 -6.67
N GLN A 349 -39.74 8.48 -7.51
CA GLN A 349 -38.53 8.19 -8.30
C GLN A 349 -38.10 9.37 -9.20
N ASP A 350 -39.05 10.10 -9.79
CA ASP A 350 -38.76 11.30 -10.60
C ASP A 350 -38.22 12.46 -9.76
N GLY A 351 -38.58 12.51 -8.46
CA GLY A 351 -38.02 13.45 -7.50
C GLY A 351 -36.55 13.16 -7.24
N TRP A 352 -36.24 11.90 -6.91
CA TRP A 352 -34.87 11.40 -6.79
C TRP A 352 -34.02 11.71 -8.02
N THR A 353 -34.57 11.40 -9.21
CA THR A 353 -33.87 11.63 -10.47
C THR A 353 -33.58 13.11 -10.66
N TYR A 354 -34.55 13.99 -10.40
CA TYR A 354 -34.37 15.44 -10.53
C TYR A 354 -33.34 16.00 -9.55
N GLU A 355 -33.40 15.58 -8.29
CA GLU A 355 -32.51 16.04 -7.23
C GLU A 355 -31.05 15.63 -7.49
N LEU A 356 -30.82 14.34 -7.76
CA LEU A 356 -29.50 13.81 -8.11
C LEU A 356 -28.94 14.47 -9.38
N ASP A 357 -29.77 14.67 -10.41
CA ASP A 357 -29.39 15.40 -11.63
C ASP A 357 -28.97 16.84 -11.33
N LYS A 358 -29.72 17.52 -10.46
CA LYS A 358 -29.44 18.90 -10.08
C LYS A 358 -28.13 19.00 -9.30
N PHE A 359 -27.93 18.17 -8.29
CA PHE A 359 -26.67 18.13 -7.55
C PHE A 359 -25.49 17.77 -8.46
N ASN A 360 -25.68 16.83 -9.39
CA ASN A 360 -24.66 16.48 -10.37
C ASN A 360 -24.33 17.67 -11.30
N LYS A 361 -25.33 18.41 -11.79
CA LYS A 361 -25.16 19.60 -12.65
C LYS A 361 -24.47 20.76 -11.94
N GLU A 362 -24.77 20.97 -10.66
CA GLU A 362 -24.09 21.97 -9.82
C GLU A 362 -22.67 21.53 -9.41
N GLY A 363 -22.31 20.26 -9.65
CA GLY A 363 -21.01 19.71 -9.26
C GLY A 363 -20.90 19.45 -7.74
N TRP A 364 -22.02 19.26 -7.06
CA TRP A 364 -22.08 19.06 -5.61
C TRP A 364 -21.71 17.63 -5.22
N HIS A 365 -21.35 17.51 -3.94
CA HIS A 365 -21.08 16.26 -3.22
C HIS A 365 -22.35 15.83 -2.48
N TYR A 366 -22.58 14.53 -2.30
CA TYR A 366 -23.76 14.07 -1.55
C TYR A 366 -23.65 12.64 -1.03
N THR A 367 -24.41 12.36 0.03
CA THR A 367 -24.64 11.00 0.52
C THR A 367 -26.12 10.80 0.82
N SER A 368 -26.74 9.79 0.18
CA SER A 368 -28.14 9.45 0.47
C SER A 368 -28.30 8.98 1.91
N TRP A 369 -29.42 9.32 2.55
CA TRP A 369 -29.82 8.68 3.79
C TRP A 369 -30.83 7.57 3.48
N SER A 370 -30.48 6.30 3.58
CA SER A 370 -29.24 5.67 4.05
C SER A 370 -28.93 4.37 3.29
N TYR A 371 -27.82 3.70 3.60
CA TYR A 371 -27.45 2.45 2.92
C TYR A 371 -28.47 1.33 3.16
N LYS A 372 -28.95 1.16 4.40
CA LYS A 372 -29.82 0.06 4.80
C LYS A 372 -30.80 0.43 5.92
N THR A 373 -32.00 -0.15 5.88
CA THR A 373 -33.03 -0.01 6.93
C THR A 373 -33.85 -1.30 7.12
N THR A 374 -34.50 -1.48 8.28
CA THR A 374 -35.42 -2.59 8.61
C THR A 374 -36.79 -2.52 7.91
N ASN A 375 -36.84 -2.21 6.60
CA ASN A 375 -38.04 -2.15 5.73
C ASN A 375 -38.68 -0.76 5.54
N SER A 376 -37.91 0.32 5.59
CA SER A 376 -38.42 1.70 5.60
C SER A 376 -38.53 2.33 4.20
N GLY A 377 -39.29 1.73 3.27
CA GLY A 377 -39.61 2.37 1.98
C GLY A 377 -38.38 2.95 1.27
N SER A 378 -38.48 4.21 0.81
CA SER A 378 -37.46 5.02 0.13
C SER A 378 -36.26 5.49 0.96
N TRP A 379 -36.11 5.05 2.22
CA TRP A 379 -35.01 5.47 3.11
C TRP A 379 -33.77 4.57 3.06
N GLY A 380 -33.81 3.43 2.38
CA GLY A 380 -32.67 2.51 2.30
C GLY A 380 -32.38 2.13 0.86
N ILE A 381 -31.11 2.16 0.44
CA ILE A 381 -30.69 1.53 -0.82
C ILE A 381 -30.92 0.01 -0.76
N TYR A 382 -30.65 -0.57 0.42
CA TYR A 382 -30.84 -1.97 0.74
C TYR A 382 -31.80 -2.15 1.91
N LYS A 383 -32.36 -3.35 2.01
CA LYS A 383 -33.20 -3.81 3.10
C LYS A 383 -32.40 -4.75 3.99
N GLU A 384 -32.61 -4.64 5.29
CA GLU A 384 -32.07 -5.57 6.26
C GLU A 384 -32.67 -6.98 6.09
N LYS A 385 -31.87 -8.01 6.41
CA LYS A 385 -32.27 -9.43 6.33
C LYS A 385 -33.53 -9.73 7.12
N THR A 386 -33.70 -9.12 8.29
CA THR A 386 -34.89 -9.27 9.13
C THR A 386 -35.47 -7.91 9.53
N THR A 387 -36.76 -7.90 9.84
CA THR A 387 -37.44 -6.80 10.51
C THR A 387 -37.66 -7.07 12.00
N ASP A 388 -37.18 -8.21 12.50
CA ASP A 388 -37.33 -8.61 13.90
C ASP A 388 -36.49 -7.72 14.79
N LYS A 389 -37.16 -6.88 15.59
CA LYS A 389 -36.49 -6.00 16.54
C LYS A 389 -36.12 -6.73 17.81
N VAL A 390 -34.95 -6.42 18.35
CA VAL A 390 -34.61 -6.74 19.73
C VAL A 390 -35.51 -5.94 20.67
N ASP A 391 -36.10 -6.62 21.64
CA ASP A 391 -36.72 -5.99 22.80
C ASP A 391 -35.68 -5.86 23.90
N ILE A 392 -35.06 -4.68 23.99
CA ILE A 392 -33.97 -4.43 24.95
C ILE A 392 -34.41 -4.58 26.41
N TRP A 393 -35.71 -4.55 26.70
CA TRP A 393 -36.27 -4.66 28.04
C TRP A 393 -36.54 -6.11 28.46
N ASN A 394 -36.97 -6.96 27.52
CA ASN A 394 -37.50 -8.29 27.85
C ASN A 394 -36.74 -9.45 27.22
N ASP A 395 -36.09 -9.28 26.06
CA ASP A 395 -35.37 -10.37 25.41
C ASP A 395 -34.23 -10.87 26.31
N SER A 396 -34.02 -12.20 26.35
CA SER A 396 -32.86 -12.79 27.03
C SER A 396 -31.58 -12.47 26.26
N GLU A 397 -30.41 -12.49 26.91
CA GLU A 397 -29.12 -12.28 26.23
C GLU A 397 -28.97 -13.21 25.01
N ALA A 398 -29.34 -14.49 25.15
CA ALA A 398 -29.28 -15.47 24.05
C ALA A 398 -30.24 -15.10 22.89
N THR A 399 -31.42 -14.58 23.21
CA THR A 399 -32.38 -14.07 22.21
C THR A 399 -31.80 -12.86 21.47
N ILE A 400 -31.18 -11.92 22.20
CA ILE A 400 -30.54 -10.75 21.61
C ILE A 400 -29.40 -11.18 20.69
N ARG A 401 -28.52 -12.09 21.13
CA ARG A 401 -27.42 -12.62 20.30
C ARG A 401 -27.92 -13.31 19.03
N THR A 402 -29.08 -13.95 19.10
CA THR A 402 -29.71 -14.58 17.93
C THR A 402 -30.22 -13.51 16.97
N LYS A 403 -31.03 -12.57 17.45
CA LYS A 403 -31.60 -11.48 16.64
C LYS A 403 -30.55 -10.55 16.05
N TRP A 404 -29.46 -10.31 16.77
CA TRP A 404 -28.31 -9.52 16.31
C TRP A 404 -27.20 -10.38 15.67
N GLY A 405 -27.42 -11.67 15.46
CA GLY A 405 -26.47 -12.58 14.84
C GLY A 405 -26.44 -12.47 13.31
N ALA A 406 -25.39 -13.00 12.68
CA ALA A 406 -25.17 -12.94 11.22
C ALA A 406 -26.27 -13.60 10.36
N ALA A 407 -27.05 -14.51 10.95
CA ALA A 407 -28.21 -15.12 10.30
C ALA A 407 -29.41 -14.17 10.20
N SER A 408 -29.49 -13.17 11.09
CA SER A 408 -30.63 -12.26 11.23
C SER A 408 -30.31 -10.84 10.78
N LEU A 409 -29.10 -10.32 11.04
CA LEU A 409 -28.66 -8.99 10.60
C LEU A 409 -27.79 -9.05 9.34
N GLY A 410 -27.75 -7.91 8.64
CA GLY A 410 -26.96 -7.70 7.43
C GLY A 410 -27.83 -7.47 6.20
N THR A 411 -27.20 -7.41 5.03
CA THR A 411 -27.89 -7.23 3.74
C THR A 411 -28.33 -8.59 3.21
N GLY A 412 -29.61 -8.74 2.85
CA GLY A 412 -30.18 -10.03 2.43
C GLY A 412 -30.00 -10.36 0.95
N ASP A 413 -30.07 -11.66 0.61
CA ASP A 413 -29.77 -12.24 -0.72
C ASP A 413 -30.64 -11.72 -1.90
N LYS A 414 -31.68 -10.92 -1.62
CA LYS A 414 -32.56 -10.26 -2.61
C LYS A 414 -32.96 -8.82 -2.22
N GLY A 415 -32.15 -8.14 -1.40
CA GLY A 415 -32.59 -7.04 -0.54
C GLY A 415 -32.55 -5.60 -1.08
N SER A 416 -32.21 -5.31 -2.35
CA SER A 416 -32.17 -3.90 -2.80
C SER A 416 -33.57 -3.26 -2.86
N ASN A 417 -33.70 -2.00 -2.45
CA ASN A 417 -34.86 -1.18 -2.79
C ASN A 417 -34.73 -0.71 -4.24
N GLY A 418 -35.48 -1.32 -5.15
CA GLY A 418 -35.42 -1.02 -6.58
C GLY A 418 -35.59 0.47 -6.92
N LEU A 419 -36.40 1.23 -6.17
CA LEU A 419 -36.59 2.66 -6.44
C LEU A 419 -35.30 3.44 -6.24
N VAL A 420 -34.70 3.32 -5.05
CA VAL A 420 -33.50 4.08 -4.66
C VAL A 420 -32.25 3.49 -5.31
N TYR A 421 -32.14 2.16 -5.36
CA TYR A 421 -31.02 1.47 -5.99
C TYR A 421 -30.87 1.85 -7.47
N ASN A 422 -31.98 1.89 -8.23
CA ASN A 422 -31.93 2.19 -9.66
C ASN A 422 -31.53 3.65 -9.93
N VAL A 423 -32.07 4.62 -9.18
CA VAL A 423 -31.71 6.04 -9.38
C VAL A 423 -30.28 6.32 -8.93
N MET A 424 -29.82 5.71 -7.83
CA MET A 424 -28.43 5.84 -7.38
C MET A 424 -27.46 5.19 -8.39
N LYS A 425 -27.80 4.02 -8.92
CA LYS A 425 -27.00 3.36 -9.97
C LYS A 425 -26.88 4.21 -11.23
N VAL A 426 -27.91 4.98 -11.59
CA VAL A 426 -27.87 5.91 -12.72
C VAL A 426 -27.04 7.15 -12.40
N ALA A 427 -27.07 7.63 -11.16
CA ALA A 427 -26.43 8.87 -10.74
C ALA A 427 -24.93 8.75 -10.40
N LEU A 428 -24.41 7.54 -10.14
CA LEU A 428 -23.04 7.28 -9.67
C LEU A 428 -22.11 6.76 -10.80
N PRO A 429 -21.03 7.48 -11.18
CA PRO A 429 -20.29 7.25 -12.43
C PRO A 429 -18.96 6.44 -12.35
N GLY A 430 -18.79 5.47 -11.44
CA GLY A 430 -17.53 4.70 -11.34
C GLY A 430 -17.44 3.47 -12.27
N THR A 431 -16.42 3.42 -13.15
CA THR A 431 -16.08 2.40 -14.21
C THR A 431 -16.92 2.49 -15.50
N VAL A 432 -16.39 2.63 -16.75
CA VAL A 432 -15.12 2.15 -17.38
C VAL A 432 -14.77 2.98 -18.66
N VAL A 433 -13.45 3.18 -18.92
CA VAL A 433 -12.67 3.34 -20.19
C VAL A 433 -13.33 4.00 -21.42
N MET A 434 -12.60 4.94 -22.03
CA MET A 434 -12.93 5.66 -23.28
C MET A 434 -13.80 4.86 -24.27
N ALA A 435 -15.04 5.32 -24.44
CA ALA A 435 -15.71 5.33 -25.75
C ALA A 435 -16.54 6.63 -25.81
N ASP A 436 -16.01 7.55 -26.60
CA ASP A 436 -16.52 8.87 -26.95
C ASP A 436 -18.05 9.07 -26.88
N THR A 437 -18.45 10.19 -26.28
CA THR A 437 -19.77 10.85 -26.45
C THR A 437 -20.97 10.12 -25.85
N ALA A 438 -21.96 10.87 -25.38
CA ALA A 438 -23.25 10.30 -24.96
C ALA A 438 -23.83 9.45 -26.11
N LEU A 439 -24.14 8.19 -25.83
CA LEU A 439 -24.63 7.25 -26.83
C LEU A 439 -26.07 7.61 -27.21
N THR A 440 -26.25 7.96 -28.48
CA THR A 440 -27.57 7.94 -29.14
C THR A 440 -27.76 6.59 -29.83
N ASP A 441 -28.98 6.31 -30.27
CA ASP A 441 -29.29 5.20 -31.19
C ASP A 441 -28.35 5.10 -32.39
N ASP A 442 -27.64 6.18 -32.75
CA ASP A 442 -26.70 6.24 -33.87
C ASP A 442 -25.35 5.57 -33.59
N SER A 443 -25.12 5.09 -32.36
CA SER A 443 -23.86 4.43 -31.95
C SER A 443 -23.90 2.90 -32.08
N TYR A 444 -25.05 2.34 -32.45
CA TYR A 444 -25.27 0.90 -32.54
C TYR A 444 -25.46 0.45 -33.99
N PHE A 445 -25.04 -0.77 -34.28
CA PHE A 445 -25.25 -1.47 -35.54
C PHE A 445 -25.78 -2.88 -35.27
N SER A 446 -26.40 -3.47 -36.28
CA SER A 446 -26.89 -4.84 -36.24
C SER A 446 -26.06 -5.74 -37.15
N ILE A 447 -25.90 -6.99 -36.73
CA ILE A 447 -25.17 -8.01 -37.47
C ILE A 447 -26.20 -8.93 -38.13
N LYS A 448 -26.06 -9.17 -39.42
CA LYS A 448 -26.88 -10.09 -40.20
C LYS A 448 -25.99 -11.16 -40.81
N THR A 449 -26.33 -12.43 -40.65
CA THR A 449 -25.55 -13.51 -41.27
C THR A 449 -26.00 -13.69 -42.71
N ASN A 450 -25.05 -13.83 -43.63
CA ASN A 450 -25.36 -13.90 -45.06
C ASN A 450 -25.97 -15.26 -45.47
N ILE A 451 -25.68 -16.32 -44.71
CA ILE A 451 -26.11 -17.68 -45.03
C ILE A 451 -27.64 -17.88 -44.93
N ASN A 452 -28.30 -17.26 -43.95
CA ASN A 452 -29.75 -17.36 -43.75
C ASN A 452 -30.49 -16.00 -43.85
N GLY A 453 -29.73 -14.89 -43.96
CA GLY A 453 -30.27 -13.55 -44.07
C GLY A 453 -31.00 -13.06 -42.81
N LYS A 454 -30.64 -13.56 -41.62
CA LYS A 454 -31.25 -13.22 -40.33
C LYS A 454 -30.31 -12.38 -39.47
N TYR A 455 -30.89 -11.55 -38.60
CA TYR A 455 -30.15 -10.77 -37.62
C TYR A 455 -29.71 -11.63 -36.45
N VAL A 456 -28.52 -11.33 -35.95
CA VAL A 456 -27.91 -11.95 -34.77
C VAL A 456 -28.51 -11.31 -33.53
N CYS A 457 -29.03 -12.15 -32.63
CA CYS A 457 -29.75 -11.78 -31.43
C CYS A 457 -29.00 -12.23 -30.17
N ALA A 458 -28.88 -11.32 -29.20
CA ALA A 458 -28.52 -11.63 -27.83
C ALA A 458 -29.76 -12.06 -27.03
N GLU A 459 -30.24 -13.28 -27.32
CA GLU A 459 -31.44 -13.86 -26.75
C GLU A 459 -31.41 -13.89 -25.21
N ASN A 460 -32.59 -13.86 -24.57
CA ASN A 460 -32.74 -13.94 -23.11
C ASN A 460 -31.87 -12.93 -22.35
N TYR A 461 -31.88 -11.66 -22.76
CA TYR A 461 -31.05 -10.63 -22.15
C TYR A 461 -29.53 -10.97 -22.25
N GLY A 462 -29.14 -11.65 -23.33
CA GLY A 462 -27.77 -12.08 -23.57
C GLY A 462 -27.22 -13.12 -22.60
N THR A 463 -28.08 -13.96 -22.01
CA THR A 463 -27.65 -15.06 -21.13
C THR A 463 -27.30 -16.35 -21.89
N THR A 464 -27.53 -16.37 -23.21
CA THR A 464 -27.27 -17.51 -24.09
C THR A 464 -26.36 -17.13 -25.27
N ALA A 465 -25.94 -18.14 -26.04
CA ALA A 465 -25.21 -17.94 -27.29
C ALA A 465 -25.99 -17.06 -28.27
N LEU A 466 -25.24 -16.26 -29.04
CA LEU A 466 -25.81 -15.44 -30.10
C LEU A 466 -26.41 -16.34 -31.16
N ILE A 467 -27.64 -16.05 -31.55
CA ILE A 467 -28.39 -16.81 -32.55
C ILE A 467 -28.84 -15.90 -33.70
N SER A 468 -28.70 -16.38 -34.92
CA SER A 468 -29.09 -15.70 -36.14
C SER A 468 -30.47 -16.18 -36.61
N ASP A 469 -31.53 -15.75 -35.93
CA ASP A 469 -32.91 -16.19 -36.22
C ASP A 469 -33.90 -15.04 -36.48
N ARG A 470 -33.49 -13.79 -36.23
CA ARG A 470 -34.38 -12.62 -36.28
C ARG A 470 -34.60 -12.08 -37.68
N THR A 471 -35.84 -11.70 -37.97
CA THR A 471 -36.26 -11.09 -39.25
C THR A 471 -36.14 -9.57 -39.28
N SER A 472 -35.96 -8.92 -38.13
CA SER A 472 -35.80 -7.46 -37.98
C SER A 472 -34.89 -7.14 -36.79
N ALA A 473 -34.18 -6.02 -36.84
CA ALA A 473 -33.34 -5.55 -35.75
C ALA A 473 -34.12 -4.72 -34.73
N GLY A 474 -34.14 -5.17 -33.47
CA GLY A 474 -34.52 -4.42 -32.28
C GLY A 474 -33.33 -4.23 -31.34
N GLU A 475 -33.58 -3.93 -30.06
CA GLU A 475 -32.50 -3.64 -29.10
C GLU A 475 -31.61 -4.85 -28.80
N TRP A 476 -32.12 -6.08 -28.94
CA TRP A 476 -31.36 -7.30 -28.64
C TRP A 476 -30.48 -7.75 -29.81
N GLU A 477 -30.69 -7.20 -30.99
CA GLU A 477 -29.91 -7.47 -32.20
C GLU A 477 -28.91 -6.35 -32.51
N GLN A 478 -28.63 -5.49 -31.53
CA GLN A 478 -27.79 -4.32 -31.67
C GLN A 478 -26.53 -4.42 -30.81
N PHE A 479 -25.42 -4.04 -31.43
CA PHE A 479 -24.08 -4.08 -30.85
C PHE A 479 -23.38 -2.76 -31.12
N ARG A 480 -22.42 -2.41 -30.26
CA ARG A 480 -21.48 -1.33 -30.53
C ARG A 480 -20.06 -1.85 -30.58
N VAL A 481 -19.24 -1.21 -31.39
CA VAL A 481 -17.81 -1.52 -31.51
C VAL A 481 -17.01 -0.71 -30.48
N VAL A 482 -16.06 -1.36 -29.82
CA VAL A 482 -15.07 -0.75 -28.94
C VAL A 482 -13.69 -1.01 -29.56
N TYR A 483 -12.92 0.05 -29.75
CA TYR A 483 -11.58 -0.03 -30.33
C TYR A 483 -10.55 -0.19 -29.21
N ASN A 484 -9.78 -1.27 -29.27
CA ASN A 484 -8.75 -1.55 -28.26
C ASN A 484 -7.42 -0.90 -28.65
N SER A 485 -6.60 -0.57 -27.65
CA SER A 485 -5.29 0.06 -27.86
C SER A 485 -4.29 -0.82 -28.61
N ASP A 486 -4.52 -2.13 -28.66
CA ASP A 486 -3.69 -3.12 -29.36
C ASP A 486 -4.10 -3.35 -30.83
N GLY A 487 -5.04 -2.55 -31.35
CA GLY A 487 -5.50 -2.64 -32.74
C GLY A 487 -6.56 -3.70 -33.01
N THR A 488 -6.99 -4.46 -31.98
CA THR A 488 -8.19 -5.32 -32.05
C THR A 488 -9.47 -4.52 -31.80
N VAL A 489 -10.63 -5.15 -32.00
CA VAL A 489 -11.93 -4.60 -31.60
C VAL A 489 -12.68 -5.56 -30.67
N SER A 490 -13.56 -5.00 -29.87
CA SER A 490 -14.52 -5.75 -29.04
C SER A 490 -15.94 -5.27 -29.33
N PHE A 491 -16.91 -6.15 -29.18
CA PHE A 491 -18.31 -5.84 -29.41
C PHE A 491 -19.06 -5.90 -28.09
N GLN A 492 -19.88 -4.89 -27.81
CA GLN A 492 -20.75 -4.88 -26.62
C GLN A 492 -22.22 -4.97 -27.06
N SER A 493 -22.96 -5.90 -26.45
CA SER A 493 -24.38 -6.08 -26.70
C SER A 493 -25.21 -4.99 -26.03
N ARG A 494 -26.16 -4.40 -26.77
CA ARG A 494 -27.15 -3.47 -26.23
C ARG A 494 -28.14 -4.16 -25.28
N ALA A 495 -28.35 -5.47 -25.42
CA ALA A 495 -29.30 -6.23 -24.60
C ALA A 495 -28.93 -6.22 -23.11
N ASN A 496 -27.64 -6.25 -22.76
CA ASN A 496 -27.18 -6.43 -21.38
C ASN A 496 -25.89 -5.69 -21.02
N ASN A 497 -25.36 -4.87 -21.93
CA ASN A 497 -24.12 -4.13 -21.79
C ASN A 497 -22.89 -5.01 -21.48
N LYS A 498 -22.90 -6.28 -21.92
CA LYS A 498 -21.74 -7.17 -21.81
C LYS A 498 -21.00 -7.27 -23.14
N TYR A 499 -19.70 -7.55 -23.06
CA TYR A 499 -18.85 -7.83 -24.22
C TYR A 499 -19.11 -9.23 -24.75
N LEU A 500 -19.10 -9.36 -26.08
CA LEU A 500 -19.11 -10.65 -26.77
C LEU A 500 -17.82 -11.40 -26.46
N CYS A 501 -17.96 -12.64 -26.02
CA CYS A 501 -16.91 -13.55 -25.61
C CYS A 501 -16.97 -14.79 -26.51
N ALA A 502 -15.88 -15.10 -27.21
CA ALA A 502 -15.70 -16.40 -27.85
C ALA A 502 -15.21 -17.40 -26.79
N VAL A 503 -16.08 -18.31 -26.37
CA VAL A 503 -15.80 -19.20 -25.24
C VAL A 503 -14.93 -20.37 -25.70
N PHE A 504 -13.63 -20.32 -25.41
CA PHE A 504 -12.68 -21.40 -25.68
C PHE A 504 -12.47 -22.25 -24.41
N ASP A 505 -13.54 -22.90 -23.95
CA ASP A 505 -13.49 -23.81 -22.80
C ASP A 505 -13.31 -25.27 -23.27
N ASP A 506 -12.58 -26.07 -22.51
CA ASP A 506 -12.27 -27.49 -22.80
C ASP A 506 -13.53 -28.39 -22.79
N THR A 507 -14.68 -27.85 -22.39
CA THR A 507 -15.98 -28.57 -22.35
C THR A 507 -16.91 -28.27 -23.53
N ASP A 508 -16.66 -27.19 -24.29
CA ASP A 508 -17.53 -26.73 -25.37
C ASP A 508 -16.75 -26.67 -26.69
N THR A 509 -16.81 -27.78 -27.45
CA THR A 509 -16.06 -27.92 -28.71
C THR A 509 -16.57 -27.02 -29.84
N GLU A 510 -17.69 -26.34 -29.63
CA GLU A 510 -18.33 -25.51 -30.65
C GLU A 510 -17.95 -24.02 -30.48
N ASN A 511 -17.18 -23.65 -29.44
CA ASN A 511 -16.70 -22.29 -29.18
C ASN A 511 -17.75 -21.18 -29.38
N PRO A 512 -18.90 -21.21 -28.68
CA PRO A 512 -20.00 -20.29 -28.94
C PRO A 512 -19.63 -18.83 -28.61
N ILE A 513 -20.32 -17.91 -29.28
CA ILE A 513 -20.22 -16.46 -29.00
C ILE A 513 -21.31 -16.04 -28.01
N LEU A 514 -20.93 -15.53 -26.84
CA LEU A 514 -21.87 -15.06 -25.80
C LEU A 514 -21.62 -13.62 -25.36
N PRO A 515 -22.65 -12.77 -25.19
CA PRO A 515 -22.54 -11.47 -24.54
C PRO A 515 -22.52 -11.63 -23.01
N ARG A 516 -21.42 -12.16 -22.46
CA ARG A 516 -21.34 -12.52 -21.02
C ARG A 516 -20.33 -11.70 -20.22
N SER A 517 -19.35 -11.08 -20.88
CA SER A 517 -18.17 -10.54 -20.19
C SER A 517 -18.34 -9.10 -19.74
N ASN A 518 -17.93 -8.81 -18.51
CA ASN A 518 -17.91 -7.44 -17.95
C ASN A 518 -16.70 -6.63 -18.42
N ASN A 519 -15.62 -7.31 -18.78
CA ASN A 519 -14.33 -6.73 -19.12
C ASN A 519 -13.85 -7.29 -20.46
N ILE A 520 -13.00 -6.55 -21.15
CA ILE A 520 -12.34 -7.00 -22.38
C ILE A 520 -11.08 -7.79 -22.00
N GLY A 521 -11.18 -9.11 -22.02
CA GLY A 521 -10.05 -10.03 -21.92
C GLY A 521 -9.56 -10.47 -23.30
N THR A 522 -8.86 -11.60 -23.39
CA THR A 522 -8.36 -12.13 -24.67
C THR A 522 -9.46 -12.77 -25.52
N TRP A 523 -10.52 -13.30 -24.90
CA TRP A 523 -11.65 -13.96 -25.58
C TRP A 523 -12.71 -12.98 -26.11
N GLU A 524 -12.66 -11.74 -25.65
CA GLU A 524 -13.56 -10.65 -26.09
C GLU A 524 -12.97 -9.81 -27.23
N LYS A 525 -11.81 -10.21 -27.76
CA LYS A 525 -11.09 -9.49 -28.81
C LYS A 525 -11.25 -10.19 -30.16
N PHE A 526 -11.50 -9.38 -31.18
CA PHE A 526 -11.72 -9.81 -32.55
C PHE A 526 -10.94 -8.91 -33.52
N TYR A 527 -10.59 -9.46 -34.67
CA TYR A 527 -10.22 -8.74 -35.87
C TYR A 527 -11.43 -8.67 -36.80
N VAL A 528 -11.69 -7.49 -37.37
CA VAL A 528 -12.71 -7.29 -38.41
C VAL A 528 -12.04 -7.24 -39.76
N GLU A 529 -12.45 -8.14 -40.64
CA GLU A 529 -11.95 -8.23 -42.01
C GLU A 529 -13.10 -7.93 -42.98
N GLN A 530 -12.83 -7.13 -44.02
CA GLN A 530 -13.79 -6.91 -45.09
C GLN A 530 -13.41 -7.75 -46.31
N ASN A 531 -14.36 -8.55 -46.77
CA ASN A 531 -14.22 -9.45 -47.89
C ASN A 531 -14.38 -8.70 -49.22
N ASN A 532 -13.83 -9.26 -50.30
CA ASN A 532 -13.88 -8.68 -51.65
C ASN A 532 -15.31 -8.47 -52.20
N ASP A 533 -16.30 -9.18 -51.67
CA ASP A 533 -17.71 -9.05 -52.04
C ASP A 533 -18.48 -8.03 -51.18
N GLY A 534 -17.79 -7.29 -50.31
CA GLY A 534 -18.35 -6.28 -49.44
C GLY A 534 -18.92 -6.80 -48.11
N THR A 535 -18.88 -8.11 -47.86
CA THR A 535 -19.24 -8.69 -46.56
C THR A 535 -18.10 -8.55 -45.54
N TYR A 536 -18.38 -8.80 -44.27
CA TYR A 536 -17.42 -8.79 -43.18
C TYR A 536 -17.23 -10.19 -42.61
N SER A 537 -16.05 -10.44 -42.05
CA SER A 537 -15.77 -11.64 -41.25
C SER A 537 -15.11 -11.23 -39.93
N LEU A 538 -15.48 -11.94 -38.87
CA LEU A 538 -14.91 -11.72 -37.53
C LEU A 538 -13.95 -12.86 -37.23
N ARG A 539 -12.69 -12.54 -36.95
CA ARG A 539 -11.68 -13.51 -36.54
C ARG A 539 -11.31 -13.30 -35.08
N THR A 540 -11.34 -14.33 -34.27
CA THR A 540 -10.99 -14.25 -32.84
C THR A 540 -9.52 -13.92 -32.65
N TYR A 541 -9.21 -13.14 -31.62
CA TYR A 541 -7.83 -12.84 -31.24
C TYR A 541 -7.10 -14.11 -30.77
N VAL A 542 -7.77 -14.92 -29.96
CA VAL A 542 -7.28 -16.24 -29.53
C VAL A 542 -7.55 -17.25 -30.63
N ASN A 543 -6.55 -18.07 -30.97
CA ASN A 543 -6.62 -19.19 -31.92
C ASN A 543 -6.98 -18.85 -33.39
N ASN A 544 -7.22 -17.58 -33.73
CA ASN A 544 -7.46 -17.12 -35.10
C ASN A 544 -8.66 -17.77 -35.83
N TYR A 545 -9.70 -18.19 -35.12
CA TYR A 545 -10.90 -18.76 -35.73
C TYR A 545 -11.86 -17.68 -36.23
N TYR A 546 -12.48 -17.90 -37.38
CA TYR A 546 -13.58 -17.11 -37.89
C TYR A 546 -14.90 -17.51 -37.23
N VAL A 547 -15.71 -16.50 -36.92
CA VAL A 547 -17.07 -16.68 -36.40
C VAL A 547 -17.99 -17.09 -37.54
N GLN A 548 -18.62 -18.25 -37.42
CA GLN A 548 -19.58 -18.79 -38.38
C GLN A 548 -20.97 -18.92 -37.77
N ALA A 549 -22.01 -18.77 -38.59
CA ALA A 549 -23.39 -19.08 -38.20
C ALA A 549 -23.75 -20.51 -38.61
N ASP A 550 -23.89 -21.41 -37.64
CA ASP A 550 -24.24 -22.80 -37.90
C ASP A 550 -25.74 -22.96 -38.10
N ILE A 551 -26.16 -23.09 -39.36
CA ILE A 551 -27.56 -23.26 -39.74
C ILE A 551 -28.04 -24.72 -39.73
N ASN A 552 -27.13 -25.68 -39.52
CA ASN A 552 -27.43 -27.10 -39.56
C ASN A 552 -27.50 -27.74 -38.16
N ASP A 553 -27.10 -27.03 -37.10
CA ASP A 553 -27.27 -27.47 -35.72
C ASP A 553 -28.76 -27.49 -35.28
N THR A 554 -29.05 -28.31 -34.26
CA THR A 554 -30.29 -28.42 -33.50
C THR A 554 -30.88 -27.08 -33.06
N ASN A 555 -30.05 -26.06 -32.84
CA ASN A 555 -30.45 -24.68 -32.56
C ASN A 555 -30.08 -23.75 -33.74
N ALA A 556 -30.56 -24.10 -34.95
CA ALA A 556 -30.23 -23.46 -36.22
C ALA A 556 -29.99 -21.93 -36.13
N GLY A 557 -28.75 -21.53 -36.42
CA GLY A 557 -28.31 -20.15 -36.49
C GLY A 557 -27.37 -19.70 -35.37
N ILE A 558 -26.94 -20.56 -34.44
CA ILE A 558 -25.97 -20.19 -33.39
C ILE A 558 -24.63 -19.75 -34.01
N LEU A 559 -23.98 -18.77 -33.39
CA LEU A 559 -22.64 -18.30 -33.78
C LEU A 559 -21.53 -19.02 -33.02
N HIS A 560 -20.56 -19.55 -33.77
CA HIS A 560 -19.44 -20.36 -33.30
C HIS A 560 -18.10 -19.83 -33.81
N ALA A 561 -17.07 -19.77 -32.96
CA ALA A 561 -15.70 -19.44 -33.33
C ALA A 561 -14.88 -20.69 -33.68
N ILE A 562 -15.23 -21.35 -34.78
CA ILE A 562 -14.54 -22.58 -35.24
C ILE A 562 -14.12 -22.55 -36.71
N GLY A 563 -14.47 -21.51 -37.47
CA GLY A 563 -14.11 -21.40 -38.88
C GLY A 563 -12.60 -21.21 -39.06
N THR A 564 -11.95 -22.01 -39.89
CA THR A 564 -10.50 -21.85 -40.18
C THR A 564 -10.21 -21.01 -41.42
N SER A 565 -11.26 -20.67 -42.18
CA SER A 565 -11.20 -19.81 -43.36
C SER A 565 -12.57 -19.17 -43.63
N VAL A 566 -12.62 -18.04 -44.34
CA VAL A 566 -13.89 -17.39 -44.70
C VAL A 566 -14.61 -18.16 -45.82
N GLY A 567 -15.69 -18.86 -45.45
CA GLY A 567 -16.61 -19.55 -46.34
C GLY A 567 -17.95 -18.80 -46.50
N THR A 568 -19.03 -19.53 -46.74
CA THR A 568 -20.38 -18.95 -46.81
C THR A 568 -21.00 -18.68 -45.44
N TRP A 569 -20.51 -19.33 -44.38
CA TRP A 569 -21.09 -19.27 -43.03
C TRP A 569 -20.46 -18.18 -42.16
N GLU A 570 -19.24 -17.76 -42.50
CA GLU A 570 -18.43 -16.72 -41.82
C GLU A 570 -18.65 -15.32 -42.39
N LYS A 571 -19.59 -15.17 -43.33
CA LYS A 571 -19.91 -13.90 -43.98
C LYS A 571 -21.05 -13.20 -43.27
N LEU A 572 -20.76 -11.97 -42.85
CA LEU A 572 -21.66 -11.11 -42.09
C LEU A 572 -21.89 -9.80 -42.85
N THR A 573 -23.09 -9.25 -42.72
CA THR A 573 -23.46 -7.92 -43.17
C THR A 573 -23.73 -7.07 -41.94
N PHE A 574 -23.08 -5.91 -41.84
CA PHE A 574 -23.33 -4.96 -40.75
C PHE A 574 -24.22 -3.82 -41.24
N GLU A 575 -25.28 -3.52 -40.49
CA GLU A 575 -26.27 -2.50 -40.82
C GLU A 575 -26.38 -1.49 -39.66
N ALA A 576 -26.27 -0.19 -39.94
CA ALA A 576 -26.37 0.86 -38.93
C ALA A 576 -27.22 2.02 -39.44
N LYS A 577 -27.89 2.76 -38.53
CA LYS A 577 -28.55 4.02 -38.86
C LYS A 577 -27.56 5.09 -39.33
N ASN A 578 -26.36 5.06 -38.75
CA ASN A 578 -25.24 5.93 -39.10
C ASN A 578 -24.02 5.06 -39.46
N SER A 579 -23.44 5.26 -40.64
CA SER A 579 -22.27 4.49 -41.11
C SER A 579 -21.04 4.64 -40.21
N ALA A 580 -20.97 5.67 -39.37
CA ALA A 580 -19.90 5.85 -38.39
C ALA A 580 -19.90 4.81 -37.25
N ALA A 581 -21.04 4.15 -37.00
CA ALA A 581 -21.15 3.08 -35.99
C ALA A 581 -20.58 1.73 -36.47
N LEU A 582 -20.33 1.60 -37.78
CA LEU A 582 -19.75 0.39 -38.34
C LEU A 582 -18.27 0.27 -37.96
N PRO A 583 -17.75 -0.94 -37.66
CA PRO A 583 -16.33 -1.15 -37.39
C PRO A 583 -15.45 -0.71 -38.57
N LYS A 584 -14.37 0.03 -38.28
CA LYS A 584 -13.36 0.40 -39.28
C LYS A 584 -12.48 -0.82 -39.61
N VAL A 585 -12.29 -1.07 -40.89
CA VAL A 585 -11.42 -2.15 -41.39
C VAL A 585 -9.98 -1.64 -41.38
N ASN A 586 -9.09 -2.32 -40.65
CA ASN A 586 -7.66 -1.99 -40.67
C ASN A 586 -7.09 -2.37 -42.04
N GLY A 587 -6.95 -1.39 -42.93
CA GLY A 587 -6.28 -1.54 -44.20
C GLY A 587 -4.76 -1.46 -44.04
N GLY A 588 -4.05 -2.56 -44.28
CA GLY A 588 -2.59 -2.55 -44.47
C GLY A 588 -1.94 -3.91 -44.20
N GLN A 589 -1.48 -4.58 -45.26
CA GLN A 589 -0.74 -5.84 -45.23
C GLN A 589 0.46 -5.82 -44.25
N GLN A 590 0.57 -6.84 -43.40
CA GLN A 590 1.87 -7.36 -42.97
C GLN A 590 1.77 -8.87 -42.76
N GLU A 591 2.47 -9.59 -43.64
CA GLU A 591 2.68 -11.03 -43.59
C GLU A 591 3.30 -11.43 -42.24
N THR A 592 2.71 -12.39 -41.56
CA THR A 592 3.44 -13.21 -40.58
C THR A 592 3.23 -14.67 -40.94
N THR A 593 4.36 -15.32 -41.19
CA THR A 593 4.51 -16.73 -41.55
C THR A 593 4.01 -17.64 -40.45
N GLN A 594 3.10 -18.56 -40.79
CA GLN A 594 2.76 -19.74 -39.99
C GLN A 594 3.98 -20.65 -39.77
N PRO A 595 3.97 -21.40 -38.65
CA PRO A 595 4.39 -22.80 -38.69
C PRO A 595 3.28 -23.76 -38.24
N SER A 596 2.84 -24.56 -39.22
CA SER A 596 2.51 -26.00 -39.21
C SER A 596 1.79 -26.68 -38.02
N THR A 597 0.66 -27.28 -38.40
CA THR A 597 -0.15 -28.33 -37.77
C THR A 597 0.56 -29.66 -37.49
N GLU A 598 0.25 -30.28 -36.36
CA GLU A 598 0.09 -31.74 -36.23
C GLU A 598 -1.27 -32.06 -35.59
N ALA A 599 -1.93 -33.11 -36.09
CA ALA A 599 -3.31 -33.51 -35.79
C ALA A 599 -3.35 -34.93 -35.13
N PRO A 600 -4.51 -35.55 -34.86
CA PRO A 600 -5.13 -35.68 -33.54
C PRO A 600 -5.19 -37.14 -33.02
N THR A 601 -5.13 -37.39 -31.70
CA THR A 601 -5.70 -38.66 -31.15
C THR A 601 -6.12 -38.61 -29.67
N GLN A 602 -7.44 -38.79 -29.48
CA GLN A 602 -8.24 -39.37 -28.38
C GLN A 602 -8.16 -38.90 -26.91
N ALA A 603 -9.32 -38.43 -26.44
CA ALA A 603 -9.72 -38.17 -25.05
C ALA A 603 -9.79 -39.45 -24.19
N PRO A 604 -9.74 -39.30 -22.85
CA PRO A 604 -10.97 -39.53 -22.10
C PRO A 604 -11.20 -38.56 -20.92
N THR A 605 -12.37 -37.91 -20.96
CA THR A 605 -13.32 -37.68 -19.84
C THR A 605 -12.79 -37.41 -18.42
N GLN A 606 -12.83 -36.15 -17.99
CA GLN A 606 -13.51 -35.73 -16.75
C GLN A 606 -13.67 -34.20 -16.66
N LYS A 607 -14.86 -33.79 -16.19
CA LYS A 607 -15.42 -32.43 -16.04
C LYS A 607 -14.54 -31.47 -15.19
N PRO A 608 -14.31 -30.19 -15.57
CA PRO A 608 -13.55 -29.26 -14.73
C PRO A 608 -14.40 -28.67 -13.60
N THR A 609 -13.85 -28.77 -12.40
CA THR A 609 -14.29 -28.13 -11.16
C THR A 609 -13.63 -26.75 -11.09
N GLU A 610 -14.40 -25.66 -11.01
CA GLU A 610 -13.84 -24.32 -10.80
C GLU A 610 -13.02 -24.28 -9.51
N THR A 611 -11.72 -24.02 -9.66
CA THR A 611 -10.69 -24.06 -8.61
C THR A 611 -10.36 -22.63 -8.16
N PRO A 612 -10.10 -22.37 -6.86
CA PRO A 612 -9.75 -21.04 -6.36
C PRO A 612 -8.43 -20.55 -6.98
N THR A 613 -8.36 -19.28 -7.37
CA THR A 613 -7.14 -18.67 -7.89
C THR A 613 -6.08 -18.60 -6.78
N GLU A 614 -5.00 -19.36 -6.95
CA GLU A 614 -3.90 -19.50 -6.01
C GLU A 614 -3.01 -18.24 -5.97
N GLU A 615 -2.68 -17.77 -4.76
CA GLU A 615 -1.80 -16.62 -4.48
C GLU A 615 -0.39 -16.85 -5.07
N GLU A 616 0.23 -15.85 -5.68
CA GLU A 616 1.53 -15.96 -6.37
C GLU A 616 2.63 -15.24 -5.58
N ALA A 617 3.72 -15.94 -5.26
CA ALA A 617 4.89 -15.37 -4.58
C ALA A 617 5.70 -14.47 -5.53
N SER A 618 6.07 -13.27 -5.07
CA SER A 618 6.99 -12.38 -5.78
C SER A 618 8.08 -11.86 -4.83
N VAL A 619 9.33 -11.92 -5.29
CA VAL A 619 10.51 -11.37 -4.60
C VAL A 619 11.15 -10.35 -5.52
N ASP A 620 11.58 -9.21 -4.97
CA ASP A 620 12.31 -8.19 -5.72
C ASP A 620 13.61 -8.79 -6.28
N ILE A 621 13.63 -8.97 -7.60
CA ILE A 621 14.82 -9.39 -8.33
C ILE A 621 15.75 -8.15 -8.39
N PRO A 622 17.01 -8.24 -7.94
CA PRO A 622 17.97 -7.16 -8.05
C PRO A 622 18.07 -6.71 -9.51
N THR A 623 17.48 -5.56 -9.77
CA THR A 623 17.70 -4.81 -10.99
C THR A 623 18.71 -3.74 -10.61
N THR A 624 19.96 -3.89 -11.06
CA THR A 624 20.90 -2.78 -11.02
C THR A 624 20.72 -2.00 -12.31
N SER A 625 19.68 -1.18 -12.42
CA SER A 625 19.76 -0.07 -13.37
C SER A 625 20.83 0.89 -12.84
N GLY A 626 21.90 1.12 -13.60
CA GLY A 626 22.92 2.12 -13.28
C GLY A 626 24.37 1.61 -13.29
N LYS A 627 25.29 2.51 -12.92
CA LYS A 627 26.75 2.34 -13.10
C LYS A 627 27.45 1.63 -11.95
N TYR A 628 26.78 1.52 -10.80
CA TYR A 628 27.26 0.91 -9.58
C TYR A 628 26.20 -0.07 -9.07
N GLY A 629 26.62 -1.17 -8.44
CA GLY A 629 25.69 -2.04 -7.72
C GLY A 629 25.24 -1.44 -6.38
N LYS A 630 24.32 -2.13 -5.69
CA LYS A 630 23.75 -1.73 -4.39
C LYS A 630 23.18 -0.30 -4.34
N ASN A 631 22.71 0.23 -5.47
CA ASN A 631 22.16 1.60 -5.59
C ASN A 631 23.12 2.71 -5.09
N PHE A 632 24.44 2.48 -5.19
CA PHE A 632 25.46 3.43 -4.80
C PHE A 632 25.46 4.67 -5.70
N LYS A 633 25.48 5.87 -5.11
CA LYS A 633 25.38 7.14 -5.84
C LYS A 633 26.76 7.75 -6.06
N ALA A 634 27.00 8.24 -7.28
CA ALA A 634 28.12 9.12 -7.59
C ALA A 634 27.53 10.45 -8.10
N VAL A 635 27.59 11.48 -7.26
CA VAL A 635 26.91 12.77 -7.48
C VAL A 635 27.96 13.86 -7.74
N ALA A 636 27.94 14.50 -8.90
CA ALA A 636 28.91 15.57 -9.21
C ALA A 636 28.25 16.95 -9.24
N TYR A 637 28.89 17.97 -8.68
CA TYR A 637 28.49 19.37 -8.89
C TYR A 637 29.07 19.87 -10.22
N TYR A 638 28.21 20.44 -11.07
CA TYR A 638 28.54 21.03 -12.36
C TYR A 638 28.42 22.56 -12.26
N PRO A 639 29.52 23.31 -12.19
CA PRO A 639 29.50 24.77 -12.09
C PRO A 639 29.13 25.48 -13.39
N ASN A 640 28.23 26.45 -13.34
CA ASN A 640 27.76 27.18 -14.51
C ASN A 640 28.75 28.26 -15.02
N TRP A 641 29.73 28.67 -14.21
CA TRP A 641 30.66 29.75 -14.53
C TRP A 641 31.75 29.37 -15.55
N TYR A 642 31.88 28.09 -15.92
CA TYR A 642 32.75 27.63 -17.01
C TYR A 642 32.00 27.44 -18.35
N GLY A 643 30.70 27.74 -18.40
CA GLY A 643 29.87 27.51 -19.58
C GLY A 643 29.59 26.02 -19.82
N ASP A 644 29.44 25.65 -21.10
CA ASP A 644 29.25 24.25 -21.49
C ASP A 644 30.60 23.53 -21.63
N PHE A 645 30.87 22.59 -20.73
CA PHE A 645 32.02 21.67 -20.74
C PHE A 645 31.56 20.21 -20.63
N THR A 646 30.33 19.90 -21.05
CA THR A 646 29.76 18.53 -21.05
C THR A 646 30.67 17.50 -21.74
N SER A 647 31.45 17.92 -22.74
CA SER A 647 32.43 17.08 -23.44
C SER A 647 33.63 16.62 -22.60
N LYS A 648 33.88 17.25 -21.45
CA LYS A 648 34.98 16.90 -20.54
C LYS A 648 34.54 16.00 -19.39
N VAL A 649 33.24 15.76 -19.23
CA VAL A 649 32.67 15.00 -18.11
C VAL A 649 32.72 13.49 -18.40
N GLN A 650 33.16 12.71 -17.42
CA GLN A 650 33.22 11.24 -17.48
C GLN A 650 31.84 10.64 -17.14
N TRP A 651 30.90 10.77 -18.08
CA TRP A 651 29.49 10.45 -17.86
C TRP A 651 29.24 9.01 -17.42
N ASP A 652 30.02 8.05 -17.91
CA ASP A 652 29.94 6.62 -17.59
C ASP A 652 30.17 6.28 -16.10
N LYS A 653 30.59 7.28 -15.30
CA LYS A 653 30.92 7.11 -13.88
C LYS A 653 30.03 7.89 -12.93
N LEU A 654 29.08 8.67 -13.43
CA LEU A 654 28.18 9.48 -12.61
C LEU A 654 26.77 8.90 -12.60
N THR A 655 26.09 8.94 -11.46
CA THR A 655 24.66 8.63 -11.40
C THR A 655 23.81 9.90 -11.41
N HIS A 656 24.31 10.97 -10.79
CA HIS A 656 23.64 12.26 -10.72
C HIS A 656 24.60 13.43 -10.95
N VAL A 657 24.07 14.54 -11.44
CA VAL A 657 24.75 15.83 -11.51
C VAL A 657 23.87 16.90 -10.87
N ASN A 658 24.47 17.76 -10.04
CA ASN A 658 23.85 18.94 -9.46
C ASN A 658 24.35 20.19 -10.23
N TYR A 659 23.48 20.79 -11.06
CA TYR A 659 23.78 22.02 -11.79
C TYR A 659 23.86 23.22 -10.84
N SER A 660 25.03 23.86 -10.79
CA SER A 660 25.40 24.83 -9.75
C SER A 660 25.69 26.20 -10.37
N PHE A 661 24.96 27.27 -10.09
CA PHE A 661 23.78 27.33 -9.22
C PHE A 661 22.66 28.14 -9.85
N ALA A 662 21.46 27.86 -9.41
CA ALA A 662 20.39 28.84 -9.42
C ALA A 662 20.40 29.59 -8.08
N LEU A 663 20.33 30.93 -8.11
CA LEU A 663 20.58 31.75 -6.91
C LEU A 663 19.27 32.36 -6.38
N PRO A 664 18.93 32.22 -5.09
CA PRO A 664 17.74 32.85 -4.52
C PRO A 664 17.85 34.38 -4.53
N ASN A 665 16.78 35.09 -4.18
CA ASN A 665 16.87 36.52 -3.87
C ASN A 665 16.01 36.86 -2.66
N ASP A 666 16.29 38.01 -2.04
CA ASP A 666 15.68 38.45 -0.77
C ASP A 666 14.14 38.53 -0.83
N ASN A 667 13.54 38.55 -2.03
CA ASN A 667 12.11 38.63 -2.24
C ASN A 667 11.40 37.26 -2.22
N GLY A 668 12.13 36.17 -2.01
CA GLY A 668 11.56 34.81 -2.07
C GLY A 668 11.32 34.37 -3.52
N THR A 669 12.23 34.70 -4.43
CA THR A 669 12.25 34.18 -5.80
C THR A 669 13.67 33.75 -6.16
N ILE A 670 13.92 33.40 -7.41
CA ILE A 670 15.23 32.99 -7.90
C ILE A 670 15.68 33.94 -9.02
N ASP A 671 16.97 34.23 -9.09
CA ASP A 671 17.54 35.00 -10.19
C ASP A 671 17.42 34.23 -11.50
N SER A 672 17.23 34.95 -12.60
CA SER A 672 16.92 34.33 -13.89
C SER A 672 18.09 33.46 -14.36
N VAL A 673 17.80 32.18 -14.60
CA VAL A 673 18.74 31.23 -15.21
C VAL A 673 18.68 31.22 -16.75
N SER A 674 17.83 32.07 -17.35
CA SER A 674 17.59 32.09 -18.81
C SER A 674 18.83 32.40 -19.64
N GLY A 675 19.77 33.18 -19.11
CA GLY A 675 21.07 33.45 -19.74
C GLY A 675 21.96 32.20 -19.89
N SER A 676 21.67 31.14 -19.13
CA SER A 676 22.37 29.86 -19.16
C SER A 676 21.55 28.74 -19.80
N ALA A 677 20.43 29.06 -20.47
CA ALA A 677 19.52 28.06 -21.03
C ALA A 677 20.21 27.08 -21.99
N SER A 678 21.17 27.55 -22.80
CA SER A 678 21.96 26.69 -23.70
C SER A 678 22.81 25.68 -22.92
N VAL A 679 23.45 26.11 -21.85
CA VAL A 679 24.27 25.26 -20.96
C VAL A 679 23.38 24.24 -20.23
N ILE A 680 22.24 24.68 -19.69
CA ILE A 680 21.29 23.81 -18.97
C ILE A 680 20.73 22.74 -19.91
N ASN A 681 20.25 23.13 -21.09
CA ASN A 681 19.69 22.18 -22.06
C ASN A 681 20.75 21.19 -22.57
N SER A 682 21.97 21.66 -22.83
CA SER A 682 23.09 20.80 -23.23
C SER A 682 23.44 19.80 -22.12
N LEU A 683 23.56 20.28 -20.88
CA LEU A 683 23.83 19.44 -19.71
C LEU A 683 22.78 18.34 -19.55
N ILE A 684 21.50 18.70 -19.50
CA ILE A 684 20.40 17.76 -19.32
C ILE A 684 20.39 16.73 -20.45
N SER A 685 20.52 17.20 -21.71
CA SER A 685 20.51 16.32 -22.87
C SER A 685 21.65 15.31 -22.85
N VAL A 686 22.89 15.75 -22.60
CA VAL A 686 24.07 14.87 -22.59
C VAL A 686 24.04 13.92 -21.38
N ALA A 687 23.64 14.41 -20.21
CA ALA A 687 23.52 13.60 -19.00
C ALA A 687 22.47 12.49 -19.18
N HIS A 688 21.26 12.82 -19.65
CA HIS A 688 20.19 11.84 -19.89
C HIS A 688 20.58 10.81 -20.96
N ALA A 689 21.26 11.22 -22.02
CA ALA A 689 21.79 10.31 -23.04
C ALA A 689 22.81 9.29 -22.47
N ASN A 690 23.40 9.58 -21.31
CA ASN A 690 24.32 8.72 -20.60
C ASN A 690 23.72 8.11 -19.32
N ASP A 691 22.38 8.11 -19.17
CA ASP A 691 21.68 7.62 -17.99
C ASP A 691 22.18 8.28 -16.67
N VAL A 692 22.33 9.60 -16.70
CA VAL A 692 22.66 10.43 -15.55
C VAL A 692 21.53 11.39 -15.25
N LYS A 693 21.07 11.45 -14.01
CA LYS A 693 20.03 12.39 -13.58
C LYS A 693 20.62 13.77 -13.32
N VAL A 694 19.87 14.84 -13.61
CA VAL A 694 20.33 16.21 -13.39
C VAL A 694 19.40 16.95 -12.44
N ASN A 695 19.91 17.36 -11.29
CA ASN A 695 19.21 18.23 -10.34
C ASN A 695 19.65 19.68 -10.53
N VAL A 696 18.79 20.62 -10.19
CA VAL A 696 19.19 22.03 -10.00
C VAL A 696 19.64 22.24 -8.56
N ALA A 697 20.88 22.70 -8.36
CA ALA A 697 21.37 23.14 -7.05
C ALA A 697 21.02 24.61 -6.83
N VAL A 698 20.41 24.91 -5.68
CA VAL A 698 20.00 26.25 -5.30
C VAL A 698 20.79 26.67 -4.06
N GLY A 699 21.60 27.72 -4.18
CA GLY A 699 22.39 28.26 -3.08
C GLY A 699 23.89 28.34 -3.33
N GLY A 700 24.67 27.75 -2.42
CA GLY A 700 26.13 27.83 -2.34
C GLY A 700 26.61 28.88 -1.33
N TRP A 701 27.93 29.05 -1.22
CA TRP A 701 28.55 29.98 -0.25
C TRP A 701 28.18 31.46 -0.46
N SER A 702 28.39 32.00 -1.67
CA SER A 702 28.26 33.45 -1.93
C SER A 702 27.93 33.81 -3.37
N TYR A 703 27.39 35.02 -3.56
CA TYR A 703 27.20 35.66 -4.86
C TYR A 703 28.53 36.20 -5.41
N SER A 704 28.58 36.47 -6.71
CA SER A 704 29.75 37.06 -7.38
C SER A 704 30.13 38.45 -6.87
N ASP A 705 29.21 39.16 -6.20
CA ASP A 705 29.44 40.46 -5.56
C ASP A 705 29.88 40.36 -4.09
N GLY A 706 30.08 39.15 -3.56
CA GLY A 706 30.55 38.89 -2.21
C GLY A 706 29.45 38.82 -1.14
N ARG A 707 28.17 38.92 -1.50
CA ARG A 707 27.06 38.67 -0.55
C ARG A 707 27.01 37.19 -0.18
N GLU A 708 26.83 36.90 1.11
CA GLU A 708 26.63 35.52 1.61
C GLU A 708 25.24 34.99 1.24
N CYS A 709 25.17 33.77 0.72
CA CYS A 709 23.88 33.19 0.32
C CYS A 709 23.00 32.81 1.51
N ALA A 710 23.60 32.45 2.65
CA ALA A 710 22.86 32.16 3.88
C ALA A 710 21.92 33.30 4.27
N ARG A 711 22.42 34.55 4.23
CA ARG A 711 21.63 35.74 4.55
C ARG A 711 20.49 35.96 3.55
N VAL A 712 20.73 35.67 2.27
CA VAL A 712 19.69 35.77 1.24
C VAL A 712 18.61 34.71 1.45
N PHE A 713 18.98 33.47 1.79
CA PHE A 713 18.02 32.44 2.14
C PHE A 713 17.16 32.83 3.35
N GLU A 714 17.77 33.38 4.41
CA GLU A 714 17.02 33.88 5.58
C GLU A 714 15.98 34.93 5.15
N ASN A 715 16.38 35.91 4.34
CA ASN A 715 15.44 36.93 3.84
C ASN A 715 14.38 36.37 2.88
N ALA A 716 14.76 35.39 2.06
CA ALA A 716 13.91 34.72 1.08
C ALA A 716 12.92 33.73 1.72
N THR A 717 13.10 33.41 3.00
CA THR A 717 12.27 32.44 3.73
C THR A 717 11.68 32.98 5.04
N ASN A 718 11.91 34.25 5.36
CA ASN A 718 11.43 34.87 6.61
C ASN A 718 9.91 35.02 6.75
N THR A 719 9.15 34.91 5.65
CA THR A 719 7.69 34.83 5.69
C THR A 719 7.19 33.61 4.93
N ASP A 720 5.98 33.17 5.26
CA ASP A 720 5.39 32.00 4.62
C ASP A 720 5.16 32.19 3.11
N ALA A 721 4.65 33.35 2.73
CA ALA A 721 4.47 33.72 1.32
C ALA A 721 5.79 33.68 0.53
N LYS A 722 6.90 34.13 1.15
CA LYS A 722 8.21 34.07 0.50
C LYS A 722 8.76 32.64 0.40
N ARG A 723 8.56 31.79 1.41
CA ARG A 723 8.91 30.36 1.34
C ARG A 723 8.16 29.65 0.21
N GLN A 724 6.85 29.88 0.10
CA GLN A 724 6.04 29.35 -1.00
C GLN A 724 6.49 29.88 -2.35
N SER A 725 6.73 31.19 -2.45
CA SER A 725 7.19 31.85 -3.67
C SER A 725 8.54 31.28 -4.12
N LEU A 726 9.50 31.11 -3.21
CA LEU A 726 10.81 30.59 -3.54
C LEU A 726 10.71 29.13 -4.00
N ALA A 727 9.94 28.31 -3.29
CA ALA A 727 9.68 26.92 -3.68
C ALA A 727 9.04 26.84 -5.07
N ASN A 728 8.02 27.66 -5.36
CA ASN A 728 7.35 27.71 -6.65
C ASN A 728 8.28 28.18 -7.78
N ALA A 729 9.15 29.16 -7.52
CA ALA A 729 10.13 29.63 -8.49
C ALA A 729 11.14 28.53 -8.87
N ILE A 730 11.60 27.75 -7.88
CA ILE A 730 12.48 26.60 -8.11
C ILE A 730 11.75 25.53 -8.92
N LEU A 731 10.51 25.18 -8.54
CA LEU A 731 9.69 24.20 -9.27
C LEU A 731 9.42 24.63 -10.72
N ALA A 732 9.23 25.92 -10.97
CA ALA A 732 9.06 26.45 -12.32
C ALA A 732 10.31 26.23 -13.19
N ILE A 733 11.52 26.37 -12.62
CA ILE A 733 12.77 26.05 -13.33
C ILE A 733 12.89 24.55 -13.56
N VAL A 734 12.51 23.72 -12.59
CA VAL A 734 12.47 22.26 -12.75
C VAL A 734 11.60 21.87 -13.96
N ASP A 735 10.39 22.43 -14.04
CA ASP A 735 9.46 22.16 -15.13
C ASP A 735 9.94 22.74 -16.47
N GLN A 736 10.50 23.96 -16.45
CA GLN A 736 10.94 24.66 -17.66
C GLN A 736 12.05 23.92 -18.40
N TYR A 737 13.02 23.38 -17.67
CA TYR A 737 14.22 22.77 -18.26
C TYR A 737 14.22 21.24 -18.18
N GLY A 738 13.31 20.63 -17.41
CA GLY A 738 13.22 19.18 -17.28
C GLY A 738 14.22 18.57 -16.30
N PHE A 739 14.58 19.30 -15.24
CA PHE A 739 15.43 18.75 -14.16
C PHE A 739 14.78 17.52 -13.50
N ASP A 740 15.59 16.61 -12.98
CA ASP A 740 15.19 15.38 -12.27
C ASP A 740 14.99 15.58 -10.77
N GLY A 741 15.40 16.74 -10.25
CA GLY A 741 15.30 17.06 -8.85
C GLY A 741 15.89 18.40 -8.49
N VAL A 742 15.97 18.64 -7.18
CA VAL A 742 16.51 19.85 -6.57
C VAL A 742 17.49 19.46 -5.48
N ASP A 743 18.62 20.16 -5.43
CA ASP A 743 19.54 20.15 -4.31
C ASP A 743 19.50 21.52 -3.63
N ILE A 744 19.24 21.55 -2.32
CA ILE A 744 19.27 22.79 -1.54
C ILE A 744 20.58 22.89 -0.79
N ASP A 745 21.36 23.89 -1.20
CA ASP A 745 22.68 24.18 -0.66
C ASP A 745 22.64 25.48 0.15
N TRP A 746 21.94 25.43 1.28
CA TRP A 746 21.92 26.52 2.24
C TRP A 746 23.08 26.33 3.22
N GLU A 747 24.06 27.23 3.17
CA GLU A 747 25.29 27.16 3.96
C GLU A 747 25.43 28.25 5.04
N TYR A 748 24.88 28.14 6.25
CA TYR A 748 24.05 27.05 6.77
C TYR A 748 22.85 27.60 7.55
N PRO A 749 21.73 26.84 7.64
CA PRO A 749 20.68 27.16 8.58
C PRO A 749 21.24 27.30 9.99
N THR A 750 20.75 28.28 10.72
CA THR A 750 21.09 28.57 12.12
C THR A 750 19.90 28.28 13.02
N ALA A 751 20.05 28.41 14.34
CA ALA A 751 18.92 28.30 15.27
C ALA A 751 17.74 29.19 14.89
N SER A 752 18.00 30.41 14.40
CA SER A 752 16.96 31.37 14.01
C SER A 752 16.29 31.04 12.67
N SER A 753 16.95 30.28 11.80
CA SER A 753 16.45 29.93 10.47
C SER A 753 16.05 28.46 10.30
N ALA A 754 16.26 27.59 11.30
CA ALA A 754 15.91 26.17 11.25
C ALA A 754 14.42 25.92 10.94
N SER A 755 13.50 26.68 11.54
CA SER A 755 12.06 26.56 11.29
C SER A 755 11.65 27.11 9.91
N GLN A 756 12.35 28.14 9.44
CA GLN A 756 12.16 28.72 8.11
C GLN A 756 12.61 27.71 7.04
N PHE A 757 13.80 27.13 7.22
CA PHE A 757 14.37 26.09 6.38
C PHE A 757 13.47 24.86 6.33
N THR A 758 13.02 24.34 7.49
CA THR A 758 12.12 23.18 7.55
C THR A 758 10.80 23.44 6.79
N SER A 759 10.20 24.61 6.97
CA SER A 759 8.95 24.97 6.29
C SER A 759 9.15 25.16 4.78
N PHE A 760 10.26 25.75 4.37
CA PHE A 760 10.64 25.89 2.97
C PHE A 760 10.86 24.52 2.30
N MET A 761 11.62 23.64 2.96
CA MET A 761 11.84 22.26 2.52
C MET A 761 10.52 21.49 2.41
N ARG A 762 9.53 21.74 3.28
CA ARG A 762 8.19 21.15 3.18
C ARG A 762 7.46 21.54 1.89
N TYR A 763 7.50 22.83 1.52
CA TYR A 763 6.89 23.31 0.26
C TYR A 763 7.58 22.71 -0.96
N LEU A 764 8.91 22.70 -0.97
CA LEU A 764 9.69 22.07 -2.05
C LEU A 764 9.43 20.56 -2.14
N ARG A 765 9.46 19.85 -1.01
CA ARG A 765 9.21 18.41 -0.98
C ARG A 765 7.85 18.09 -1.57
N THR A 766 6.82 18.80 -1.12
CA THR A 766 5.45 18.64 -1.63
C THR A 766 5.39 18.85 -3.14
N GLY A 767 6.03 19.91 -3.66
CA GLY A 767 6.04 20.19 -5.09
C GLY A 767 6.86 19.22 -5.93
N LEU A 768 7.93 18.67 -5.38
CA LEU A 768 8.78 17.70 -6.08
C LEU A 768 8.17 16.29 -6.06
N THR A 769 7.53 15.89 -4.95
CA THR A 769 6.80 14.60 -4.86
C THR A 769 5.69 14.54 -5.92
N SER A 770 4.94 15.63 -6.13
CA SER A 770 3.90 15.67 -7.18
C SER A 770 4.46 15.55 -8.60
N ARG A 771 5.78 15.71 -8.79
CA ARG A 771 6.47 15.63 -10.08
C ARG A 771 7.29 14.34 -10.23
N GLY A 772 7.32 13.48 -9.21
CA GLY A 772 8.21 12.31 -9.17
C GLY A 772 9.69 12.68 -9.19
N LYS A 773 10.06 13.83 -8.60
CA LYS A 773 11.42 14.40 -8.64
C LYS A 773 12.10 14.30 -7.28
N VAL A 774 13.43 14.17 -7.27
CA VAL A 774 14.19 14.04 -6.02
C VAL A 774 14.42 15.39 -5.33
N LEU A 775 14.49 15.38 -4.01
CA LEU A 775 14.91 16.50 -3.16
C LEU A 775 16.12 16.06 -2.35
N THR A 776 17.19 16.82 -2.47
CA THR A 776 18.44 16.60 -1.77
C THR A 776 18.87 17.88 -1.08
N SER A 777 19.82 17.78 -0.16
CA SER A 777 20.39 18.97 0.48
C SER A 777 21.87 18.76 0.75
N ALA A 778 22.67 19.76 0.42
CA ALA A 778 24.05 19.84 0.85
C ALA A 778 24.12 20.26 2.32
N VAL A 779 24.95 19.57 3.09
CA VAL A 779 25.03 19.75 4.55
C VAL A 779 26.47 19.78 5.04
N GLN A 780 26.70 20.37 6.21
CA GLN A 780 28.02 20.44 6.85
C GLN A 780 28.67 19.06 7.02
N ALA A 781 30.01 19.02 7.01
CA ALA A 781 30.79 17.82 7.35
C ALA A 781 30.33 17.21 8.69
N THR A 782 30.20 18.03 9.73
CA THR A 782 29.71 17.65 11.07
C THR A 782 28.98 18.83 11.69
N GLY A 783 28.09 18.61 12.66
CA GLY A 783 27.48 19.70 13.44
C GLY A 783 26.26 20.38 12.82
N GLY A 784 25.64 19.76 11.79
CA GLY A 784 24.42 20.23 11.13
C GLY A 784 23.14 20.14 11.97
N THR A 785 23.14 20.66 13.20
CA THR A 785 22.05 20.60 14.18
C THR A 785 20.74 21.24 13.68
N TYR A 786 20.83 22.19 12.74
CA TYR A 786 19.69 22.97 12.27
C TYR A 786 19.07 22.47 10.96
N GLN A 787 19.68 21.45 10.35
CA GLN A 787 18.97 20.50 9.49
C GLN A 787 18.13 19.61 10.40
N THR A 788 16.88 20.01 10.64
CA THR A 788 15.97 19.32 11.57
C THR A 788 15.72 17.89 11.14
N ASP A 789 15.34 17.03 12.09
CA ASP A 789 15.04 15.62 11.78
C ASP A 789 13.87 15.50 10.77
N GLU A 790 12.94 16.47 10.78
CA GLU A 790 11.89 16.56 9.76
C GLU A 790 12.49 16.77 8.36
N VAL A 791 13.48 17.67 8.21
CA VAL A 791 14.18 17.85 6.92
C VAL A 791 14.92 16.57 6.51
N LEU A 792 15.58 15.89 7.46
CA LEU A 792 16.29 14.64 7.18
C LEU A 792 15.35 13.52 6.70
N GLN A 793 14.09 13.53 7.15
CA GLN A 793 13.04 12.62 6.66
C GLN A 793 12.48 13.04 5.29
N MET A 794 12.47 14.33 4.97
CA MET A 794 11.97 14.84 3.68
C MET A 794 12.91 14.57 2.50
N VAL A 795 14.22 14.67 2.72
CA VAL A 795 15.21 14.50 1.65
C VAL A 795 15.36 13.03 1.25
N ASP A 796 15.57 12.81 -0.05
CA ASP A 796 15.91 11.51 -0.59
C ASP A 796 17.30 11.07 -0.14
N TRP A 797 18.25 12.01 -0.11
CA TRP A 797 19.57 11.87 0.54
C TRP A 797 20.19 13.24 0.86
N ILE A 798 21.25 13.25 1.67
CA ILE A 798 22.09 14.44 1.92
C ILE A 798 23.42 14.32 1.19
N ASN A 799 23.92 15.45 0.68
CA ASN A 799 25.26 15.61 0.13
C ASN A 799 26.16 16.22 1.22
N VAL A 800 26.92 15.39 1.94
CA VAL A 800 27.74 15.82 3.08
C VAL A 800 29.02 16.48 2.58
N MET A 801 29.22 17.76 2.84
CA MET A 801 30.41 18.51 2.42
C MET A 801 31.59 18.24 3.36
N ALA A 802 32.15 17.02 3.27
CA ALA A 802 33.30 16.56 4.09
C ALA A 802 34.64 17.13 3.60
N TYR A 803 34.69 18.45 3.41
CA TYR A 803 35.85 19.25 3.01
C TYR A 803 35.74 20.66 3.63
N ASP A 804 36.76 21.50 3.42
CA ASP A 804 36.87 22.83 4.02
C ASP A 804 36.88 22.84 5.56
N GLY A 805 37.40 21.78 6.20
CA GLY A 805 37.53 21.72 7.66
C GLY A 805 38.48 22.79 8.22
N ASP A 806 39.66 22.93 7.61
CA ASP A 806 40.55 24.08 7.79
C ASP A 806 41.32 24.38 6.47
N ALA A 807 42.07 25.49 6.45
CA ALA A 807 42.84 25.90 5.28
C ALA A 807 44.19 25.16 5.11
N GLY A 808 44.46 24.15 5.94
CA GLY A 808 45.68 23.36 6.01
C GLY A 808 45.40 21.85 5.85
N SER A 809 46.09 21.02 6.62
CA SER A 809 45.93 19.55 6.55
C SER A 809 44.53 19.05 6.93
N GLY A 810 43.72 19.89 7.58
CA GLY A 810 42.33 19.61 7.90
C GLY A 810 41.33 19.93 6.79
N HIS A 811 41.80 20.37 5.60
CA HIS A 811 40.93 20.62 4.44
C HIS A 811 39.98 19.46 4.17
N SER A 812 40.51 18.26 3.90
CA SER A 812 39.69 17.05 3.73
C SER A 812 40.47 15.77 4.01
N PRO A 813 40.96 15.53 5.23
CA PRO A 813 41.63 14.27 5.56
C PRO A 813 40.64 13.09 5.53
N TYR A 814 41.16 11.85 5.45
CA TYR A 814 40.32 10.64 5.57
C TYR A 814 39.50 10.62 6.86
N SER A 815 40.07 11.09 7.98
CA SER A 815 39.38 11.16 9.27
C SER A 815 38.11 12.02 9.22
N LEU A 816 38.08 13.07 8.39
CA LEU A 816 36.90 13.93 8.28
C LEU A 816 35.73 13.16 7.66
N ILE A 817 35.96 12.35 6.62
CA ILE A 817 34.88 11.57 5.99
C ILE A 817 34.28 10.54 6.96
N VAL A 818 35.13 9.90 7.76
CA VAL A 818 34.72 8.91 8.77
C VAL A 818 33.91 9.59 9.87
N ASN A 819 34.38 10.74 10.36
CA ASN A 819 33.68 11.52 11.38
C ASN A 819 32.34 12.04 10.87
N SER A 820 32.29 12.50 9.62
CA SER A 820 31.07 12.93 8.95
C SER A 820 30.03 11.82 8.85
N TYR A 821 30.43 10.63 8.42
CA TYR A 821 29.55 9.46 8.39
C TYR A 821 29.03 9.10 9.79
N ASN A 822 29.93 9.00 10.77
CA ASN A 822 29.56 8.68 12.17
C ASN A 822 28.63 9.73 12.78
N TYR A 823 28.79 11.00 12.41
CA TYR A 823 27.88 12.05 12.86
C TYR A 823 26.49 11.89 12.22
N TRP A 824 26.39 11.84 10.90
CA TRP A 824 25.09 11.80 10.22
C TRP A 824 24.35 10.47 10.41
N HIS A 825 25.03 9.34 10.25
CA HIS A 825 24.43 8.03 10.48
C HIS A 825 24.34 7.68 11.97
N GLY A 826 25.48 7.71 12.67
CA GLY A 826 25.56 7.23 14.06
C GLY A 826 24.93 8.19 15.09
N THR A 827 25.14 9.50 14.95
CA THR A 827 24.66 10.48 15.94
C THR A 827 23.28 11.04 15.58
N ARG A 828 23.05 11.35 14.30
CA ARG A 828 21.79 11.93 13.81
C ARG A 828 20.77 10.89 13.33
N GLY A 829 21.14 9.60 13.34
CA GLY A 829 20.23 8.50 13.00
C GLY A 829 19.81 8.45 11.54
N MET A 830 20.55 9.10 10.64
CA MET A 830 20.23 9.05 9.22
C MET A 830 20.51 7.66 8.65
N ASP A 831 19.61 7.14 7.83
CA ASP A 831 19.85 5.88 7.12
C ASP A 831 21.15 5.98 6.30
N ALA A 832 22.04 5.00 6.48
CA ALA A 832 23.32 4.94 5.80
C ALA A 832 23.19 5.09 4.27
N SER A 833 22.13 4.52 3.68
CA SER A 833 21.83 4.59 2.24
C SER A 833 21.45 6.01 1.74
N LYS A 834 21.15 6.92 2.67
CA LYS A 834 20.85 8.34 2.42
C LYS A 834 22.01 9.29 2.71
N VAL A 835 23.16 8.78 3.16
CA VAL A 835 24.36 9.60 3.39
C VAL A 835 25.27 9.52 2.17
N VAL A 836 25.47 10.63 1.46
CA VAL A 836 26.39 10.72 0.31
C VAL A 836 27.57 11.62 0.70
N LEU A 837 28.77 11.05 0.74
CA LEU A 837 29.95 11.70 1.34
C LEU A 837 30.75 12.51 0.31
N GLY A 838 30.95 13.80 0.57
CA GLY A 838 31.59 14.76 -0.34
C GLY A 838 33.12 14.70 -0.34
N VAL A 839 33.73 14.92 -1.51
CA VAL A 839 35.18 15.00 -1.71
C VAL A 839 35.56 16.19 -2.61
N PRO A 840 36.67 16.90 -2.29
CA PRO A 840 37.10 18.07 -3.04
C PRO A 840 38.07 17.70 -4.17
N PHE A 841 37.90 18.31 -5.36
CA PHE A 841 38.83 18.24 -6.49
C PHE A 841 39.73 19.49 -6.58
N TYR A 842 39.90 20.21 -5.47
CA TYR A 842 40.72 21.41 -5.34
C TYR A 842 41.56 21.39 -4.06
N GLU A 843 42.55 22.26 -3.99
CA GLU A 843 43.38 22.47 -2.80
C GLU A 843 43.00 23.69 -1.96
N ARG A 844 43.43 23.67 -0.70
CA ARG A 844 43.55 24.85 0.16
C ARG A 844 45.03 25.14 0.49
N PRO A 845 45.44 26.41 0.67
CA PRO A 845 44.59 27.61 0.69
C PRO A 845 44.49 28.37 -0.65
N ASN A 846 45.21 27.97 -1.72
CA ASN A 846 45.29 28.79 -2.93
C ASN A 846 44.17 28.50 -3.95
N TRP A 847 43.32 27.51 -3.70
CA TRP A 847 42.17 27.15 -4.54
C TRP A 847 42.50 26.64 -5.95
N ALA A 848 43.72 26.17 -6.18
CA ALA A 848 44.09 25.51 -7.43
C ALA A 848 43.29 24.21 -7.65
N SER A 849 42.99 23.90 -8.91
CA SER A 849 42.36 22.64 -9.27
C SER A 849 43.33 21.47 -9.06
N TYR A 850 42.81 20.28 -8.82
CA TYR A 850 43.62 19.06 -8.83
C TYR A 850 44.38 18.90 -10.16
N ALA A 851 43.74 19.24 -11.29
CA ALA A 851 44.40 19.27 -12.58
C ALA A 851 45.65 20.17 -12.61
N ASP A 852 45.59 21.38 -12.05
CA ASP A 852 46.73 22.30 -11.99
C ASP A 852 47.88 21.74 -11.14
N ILE A 853 47.54 21.12 -10.01
CA ILE A 853 48.51 20.51 -9.09
C ILE A 853 49.26 19.36 -9.77
N VAL A 854 48.54 18.51 -10.51
CA VAL A 854 49.10 17.39 -11.26
C VAL A 854 49.88 17.88 -12.48
N ASN A 855 49.42 18.93 -13.15
CA ASN A 855 50.13 19.52 -14.29
C ASN A 855 51.45 20.18 -13.87
N ALA A 856 51.53 20.73 -12.64
CA ALA A 856 52.77 21.26 -12.09
C ALA A 856 53.80 20.15 -11.83
N ASN A 857 53.36 18.99 -11.32
CA ASN A 857 54.17 17.78 -11.20
C ASN A 857 53.26 16.55 -11.06
N SER A 858 53.34 15.61 -12.00
CA SER A 858 52.47 14.43 -12.02
C SER A 858 52.62 13.53 -10.79
N ALA A 859 53.76 13.57 -10.10
CA ALA A 859 53.95 12.84 -8.84
C ALA A 859 53.02 13.32 -7.72
N ASN A 860 52.52 14.56 -7.80
CA ASN A 860 51.58 15.12 -6.84
C ASN A 860 50.24 14.37 -6.83
N ALA A 861 49.89 13.64 -7.90
CA ALA A 861 48.68 12.84 -7.97
C ALA A 861 48.56 11.79 -6.84
N TYR A 862 49.68 11.40 -6.22
CA TYR A 862 49.72 10.38 -5.15
C TYR A 862 49.93 10.96 -3.74
N ASN A 863 49.97 12.29 -3.63
CA ASN A 863 50.16 13.01 -2.37
C ASN A 863 48.87 13.76 -1.98
N ASP A 864 48.74 14.10 -0.70
CA ASP A 864 47.66 14.96 -0.18
C ASP A 864 48.13 16.39 0.11
N SER A 865 49.38 16.70 -0.21
CA SER A 865 49.94 18.05 -0.14
C SER A 865 51.10 18.23 -1.11
N ALA A 866 51.33 19.48 -1.50
CA ALA A 866 52.42 19.87 -2.38
C ALA A 866 52.86 21.31 -2.08
N VAL A 867 54.07 21.70 -2.48
CA VAL A 867 54.49 23.10 -2.46
C VAL A 867 54.25 23.69 -3.84
N ILE A 868 53.28 24.60 -3.96
CA ILE A 868 52.94 25.30 -5.19
C ILE A 868 53.23 26.79 -5.00
N ASN A 869 54.07 27.36 -5.87
CA ASN A 869 54.46 28.78 -5.83
C ASN A 869 54.95 29.27 -4.44
N GLY A 870 55.64 28.40 -3.69
CA GLY A 870 56.18 28.72 -2.36
C GLY A 870 55.21 28.51 -1.19
N THR A 871 53.98 28.07 -1.44
CA THR A 871 52.96 27.78 -0.42
C THR A 871 52.69 26.28 -0.35
N THR A 872 52.64 25.70 0.85
CA THR A 872 52.14 24.33 1.04
C THR A 872 50.63 24.32 0.88
N VAL A 873 50.17 23.58 -0.11
CA VAL A 873 48.75 23.35 -0.41
C VAL A 873 48.34 21.95 -0.01
N TYR A 874 47.07 21.76 0.34
CA TYR A 874 46.49 20.50 0.84
C TYR A 874 45.27 20.13 0.00
N TYR A 875 45.22 18.87 -0.44
CA TYR A 875 44.19 18.30 -1.31
C TYR A 875 44.10 16.79 -1.08
N ASN A 876 43.38 16.04 -1.91
CA ASN A 876 43.39 14.58 -1.86
C ASN A 876 43.94 14.01 -3.15
N GLY A 877 45.03 13.25 -3.05
CA GLY A 877 45.54 12.44 -4.14
C GLY A 877 44.75 11.14 -4.33
N ILE A 878 45.13 10.38 -5.35
CA ILE A 878 44.50 9.12 -5.77
C ILE A 878 44.38 8.14 -4.60
N ASN A 879 45.42 8.00 -3.78
CA ASN A 879 45.44 7.02 -2.67
C ASN A 879 44.35 7.32 -1.63
N THR A 880 44.25 8.57 -1.20
CA THR A 880 43.25 9.00 -0.22
C THR A 880 41.86 9.01 -0.85
N MET A 881 41.74 9.40 -2.11
CA MET A 881 40.47 9.36 -2.83
C MET A 881 39.93 7.93 -2.99
N SER A 882 40.78 6.97 -3.33
CA SER A 882 40.44 5.54 -3.37
C SER A 882 39.99 5.02 -2.00
N GLN A 883 40.69 5.39 -0.93
CA GLN A 883 40.31 5.00 0.43
C GLN A 883 38.93 5.56 0.82
N LYS A 884 38.69 6.84 0.51
CA LYS A 884 37.39 7.48 0.77
C LYS A 884 36.24 6.86 -0.02
N ALA A 885 36.46 6.59 -1.31
CA ALA A 885 35.47 5.95 -2.16
C ALA A 885 35.16 4.51 -1.70
N LYS A 886 36.18 3.76 -1.29
CA LYS A 886 36.00 2.43 -0.69
C LYS A 886 35.20 2.52 0.61
N PHE A 887 35.56 3.43 1.52
CA PHE A 887 34.83 3.63 2.77
C PHE A 887 33.36 3.98 2.53
N ALA A 888 33.09 4.92 1.62
CA ALA A 888 31.73 5.28 1.23
C ALA A 888 30.97 4.07 0.67
N ALA A 889 31.60 3.26 -0.19
CA ALA A 889 30.98 2.09 -0.79
C ALA A 889 30.72 0.94 0.21
N GLU A 890 31.50 0.86 1.29
CA GLU A 890 31.31 -0.11 2.36
C GLU A 890 30.24 0.31 3.37
N ASN A 891 30.05 1.62 3.58
CA ASN A 891 29.29 2.13 4.73
C ASN A 891 28.14 3.08 4.38
N ALA A 892 28.15 3.75 3.24
CA ALA A 892 27.26 4.88 2.94
C ALA A 892 26.53 4.71 1.59
N GLY A 893 25.59 5.61 1.32
CA GLY A 893 24.74 5.59 0.13
C GLY A 893 25.40 6.12 -1.14
N GLY A 894 26.58 6.74 -1.03
CA GLY A 894 27.27 7.30 -2.19
C GLY A 894 28.46 8.19 -1.87
N ILE A 895 29.04 8.73 -2.93
CA ILE A 895 30.10 9.76 -2.92
C ILE A 895 29.66 10.97 -3.75
N MET A 896 30.00 12.16 -3.28
CA MET A 896 29.71 13.44 -3.93
C MET A 896 31.00 14.17 -4.29
N ILE A 897 31.07 14.79 -5.47
CA ILE A 897 32.27 15.46 -5.99
C ILE A 897 32.04 16.97 -6.10
N TRP A 898 32.90 17.75 -5.44
CA TRP A 898 33.00 19.20 -5.61
C TRP A 898 34.40 19.57 -6.14
N GLU A 899 34.57 19.96 -7.40
CA GLU A 899 33.60 19.88 -8.49
C GLU A 899 34.23 19.25 -9.74
N ILE A 900 33.40 18.76 -10.66
CA ILE A 900 33.82 17.80 -11.69
C ILE A 900 34.75 18.38 -12.76
N SER A 901 34.80 19.69 -12.93
CA SER A 901 35.63 20.38 -13.92
C SER A 901 37.12 20.47 -13.51
N GLN A 902 37.42 20.19 -12.24
CA GLN A 902 38.77 20.31 -11.66
C GLN A 902 39.61 19.03 -11.72
N ASP A 903 39.06 17.93 -12.25
CA ASP A 903 39.83 16.70 -12.47
C ASP A 903 40.81 16.85 -13.65
N THR A 904 41.86 16.05 -13.64
CA THR A 904 42.81 15.99 -14.77
C THR A 904 42.22 15.22 -15.95
N THR A 905 42.57 15.63 -17.18
CA THR A 905 42.23 14.87 -18.40
C THR A 905 43.12 13.64 -18.60
N ASN A 906 44.17 13.47 -17.79
CA ASN A 906 44.98 12.26 -17.81
C ASN A 906 44.22 11.14 -17.08
N SER A 907 43.68 10.19 -17.85
CA SER A 907 42.88 9.09 -17.31
C SER A 907 43.60 8.27 -16.23
N ASN A 908 44.93 8.13 -16.30
CA ASN A 908 45.70 7.37 -15.31
C ASN A 908 45.84 8.11 -13.97
N LEU A 909 45.64 9.42 -13.97
CA LEU A 909 45.81 10.28 -12.80
C LEU A 909 44.48 10.88 -12.32
N SER A 910 43.37 10.55 -12.97
CA SER A 910 42.03 11.06 -12.67
C SER A 910 41.51 10.58 -11.32
N LEU A 911 41.02 11.51 -10.50
CA LEU A 911 40.35 11.21 -9.25
C LEU A 911 39.01 10.50 -9.50
N MET A 912 38.28 10.88 -10.54
CA MET A 912 37.01 10.22 -10.89
C MET A 912 37.21 8.74 -11.24
N ASN A 913 38.30 8.40 -11.94
CA ASN A 913 38.66 7.01 -12.20
C ASN A 913 39.02 6.25 -10.91
N ALA A 914 39.78 6.88 -10.01
CA ALA A 914 40.12 6.31 -8.71
C ALA A 914 38.85 6.01 -7.89
N ILE A 915 37.89 6.93 -7.85
CA ILE A 915 36.59 6.76 -7.20
C ILE A 915 35.82 5.60 -7.80
N TYR A 916 35.62 5.60 -9.12
CA TYR A 916 34.82 4.58 -9.81
C TYR A 916 35.39 3.17 -9.60
N ASN A 917 36.71 3.01 -9.79
CA ASN A 917 37.37 1.72 -9.62
C ASN A 917 37.27 1.21 -8.17
N SER A 918 37.45 2.09 -7.19
CA SER A 918 37.45 1.71 -5.77
C SER A 918 36.04 1.40 -5.27
N ALA A 919 35.03 2.18 -5.68
CA ALA A 919 33.65 1.92 -5.29
C ALA A 919 33.10 0.67 -5.98
N THR A 920 33.28 0.49 -7.30
CA THR A 920 32.78 -0.70 -8.00
C THR A 920 33.48 -2.00 -7.58
N ALA A 921 34.70 -1.93 -7.06
CA ALA A 921 35.35 -3.08 -6.44
C ALA A 921 34.62 -3.58 -5.17
N VAL A 922 33.86 -2.70 -4.49
CA VAL A 922 33.08 -3.02 -3.28
C VAL A 922 31.63 -3.34 -3.61
N VAL A 923 30.95 -2.46 -4.36
CA VAL A 923 29.51 -2.59 -4.61
C VAL A 923 29.16 -3.33 -5.90
N GLY A 924 30.17 -3.71 -6.69
CA GLY A 924 29.98 -4.26 -8.03
C GLY A 924 29.68 -3.18 -9.07
N LYS A 925 29.71 -3.56 -10.35
CA LYS A 925 29.20 -2.73 -11.45
C LYS A 925 27.69 -2.96 -11.56
N GLY A 926 26.93 -1.89 -11.80
CA GLY A 926 25.51 -2.05 -12.13
C GLY A 926 25.32 -2.50 -13.59
N GLY A 927 24.12 -2.96 -13.96
CA GLY A 927 23.76 -3.41 -15.31
C GLY A 927 23.71 -4.93 -15.52
N THR A 928 23.83 -5.75 -14.46
CA THR A 928 23.58 -7.20 -14.53
C THR A 928 22.24 -7.54 -13.90
N THR A 929 21.28 -8.01 -14.71
CA THR A 929 20.02 -8.58 -14.22
C THR A 929 20.29 -9.99 -13.70
N ALA A 930 19.90 -10.27 -12.45
CA ALA A 930 19.91 -11.63 -11.94
C ALA A 930 19.01 -12.52 -12.82
N THR A 931 19.53 -13.65 -13.30
CA THR A 931 18.75 -14.57 -14.15
C THR A 931 17.77 -15.34 -13.29
N VAL A 932 16.48 -15.29 -13.64
CA VAL A 932 15.45 -16.12 -13.00
C VAL A 932 15.41 -17.47 -13.68
N THR A 933 15.64 -18.54 -12.93
CA THR A 933 15.64 -19.91 -13.44
C THR A 933 14.32 -20.61 -13.10
N ASP A 934 13.60 -21.08 -14.11
CA ASP A 934 12.41 -21.90 -13.87
C ASP A 934 12.79 -23.25 -13.22
N ILE A 935 12.04 -23.67 -12.20
CA ILE A 935 12.19 -24.95 -11.52
C ILE A 935 10.89 -25.76 -11.59
N PRO A 936 10.94 -27.10 -11.72
CA PRO A 936 12.12 -27.98 -11.78
C PRO A 936 13.04 -27.72 -12.98
N GLY A 937 14.35 -27.83 -12.80
CA GLY A 937 15.32 -27.43 -13.82
C GLY A 937 16.77 -27.44 -13.32
N THR A 938 17.70 -27.01 -14.18
CA THR A 938 19.11 -26.83 -13.81
C THR A 938 19.37 -25.35 -13.54
N ILE A 939 19.91 -25.03 -12.36
CA ILE A 939 20.40 -23.70 -12.02
C ILE A 939 21.88 -23.69 -12.35
N SER A 940 22.24 -22.93 -13.38
CA SER A 940 23.63 -22.79 -13.80
C SER A 940 24.42 -22.05 -12.74
N ILE A 941 25.63 -22.52 -12.45
CA ILE A 941 26.47 -21.90 -11.41
C ILE A 941 26.89 -20.46 -11.75
N ASP A 942 26.77 -20.05 -13.01
CA ASP A 942 27.03 -18.67 -13.47
C ASP A 942 25.79 -17.77 -13.48
N SER A 943 24.61 -18.30 -13.15
CA SER A 943 23.34 -17.55 -13.15
C SER A 943 23.03 -16.91 -11.79
N TYR A 944 24.02 -16.72 -10.92
CA TYR A 944 23.85 -16.09 -9.62
C TYR A 944 23.44 -14.61 -9.78
N GLY A 945 22.54 -14.14 -8.94
CA GLY A 945 22.14 -12.73 -8.82
C GLY A 945 23.08 -11.90 -7.94
N ASP A 946 23.68 -12.53 -6.92
CA ASP A 946 24.74 -11.94 -6.09
C ASP A 946 25.67 -13.05 -5.58
N LYS A 947 26.90 -12.67 -5.19
CA LYS A 947 27.85 -13.59 -4.56
C LYS A 947 28.85 -12.85 -3.70
N THR A 948 29.44 -13.56 -2.75
CA THR A 948 30.62 -13.05 -2.04
C THR A 948 31.76 -12.73 -3.02
N SER A 949 32.38 -11.55 -2.88
CA SER A 949 33.32 -10.98 -3.86
C SER A 949 34.53 -11.87 -4.17
N GLY A 950 34.96 -12.70 -3.21
CA GLY A 950 36.08 -13.63 -3.36
C GLY A 950 35.79 -14.92 -4.15
N ILE A 951 34.53 -15.24 -4.45
CA ILE A 951 34.17 -16.44 -5.21
C ILE A 951 34.52 -16.24 -6.70
N THR A 952 35.13 -17.24 -7.33
CA THR A 952 35.44 -17.24 -8.77
C THR A 952 34.67 -18.34 -9.48
N ILE A 953 34.21 -18.11 -10.71
CA ILE A 953 33.61 -19.16 -11.54
C ILE A 953 34.71 -19.76 -12.40
N ASN A 954 34.95 -21.05 -12.22
CA ASN A 954 36.02 -21.81 -12.86
C ASN A 954 35.42 -22.86 -13.81
N THR A 955 36.27 -23.39 -14.68
CA THR A 955 35.91 -24.48 -15.58
C THR A 955 37.08 -25.44 -15.65
N GLU A 956 36.84 -26.70 -15.28
CA GLU A 956 37.84 -27.77 -15.38
C GLU A 956 37.20 -28.96 -16.08
N GLY A 957 37.78 -29.37 -17.22
CA GLY A 957 37.14 -30.30 -18.14
C GLY A 957 35.80 -29.74 -18.66
N ASN A 958 34.73 -30.53 -18.50
CA ASN A 958 33.36 -30.15 -18.88
C ASN A 958 32.50 -29.67 -17.70
N VAL A 959 33.09 -29.43 -16.52
CA VAL A 959 32.36 -29.01 -15.32
C VAL A 959 32.67 -27.55 -14.99
N LYS A 960 31.62 -26.74 -14.89
CA LYS A 960 31.68 -25.36 -14.42
C LYS A 960 31.36 -25.32 -12.93
N TYR A 961 32.11 -24.55 -12.15
CA TYR A 961 31.90 -24.50 -10.70
C TYR A 961 32.33 -23.17 -10.08
N ALA A 962 31.67 -22.81 -8.98
CA ALA A 962 32.06 -21.72 -8.10
C ALA A 962 33.13 -22.23 -7.14
N GLY A 963 34.29 -21.59 -7.18
CA GLY A 963 35.48 -21.96 -6.43
C GLY A 963 35.58 -21.21 -5.10
N ASN A 964 36.07 -21.92 -4.09
CA ASN A 964 36.53 -21.40 -2.80
C ASN A 964 35.43 -20.66 -2.01
N LEU A 965 34.24 -21.28 -1.90
CA LEU A 965 33.23 -20.81 -0.95
C LEU A 965 33.74 -21.11 0.46
N VAL A 966 34.14 -20.05 1.16
CA VAL A 966 34.75 -20.13 2.50
C VAL A 966 33.86 -19.47 3.55
N ASN A 967 33.79 -20.01 4.76
CA ASN A 967 33.29 -19.35 5.97
C ASN A 967 32.24 -18.23 5.74
N ASN A 968 30.97 -18.61 5.61
CA ASN A 968 29.82 -17.73 5.36
C ASN A 968 29.79 -17.06 3.97
N SER A 969 30.67 -17.44 3.04
CA SER A 969 30.54 -17.05 1.64
C SER A 969 29.25 -17.62 1.06
N TYR A 970 28.59 -16.83 0.23
CA TYR A 970 27.29 -17.14 -0.34
C TYR A 970 27.24 -16.97 -1.87
N LEU A 971 26.32 -17.72 -2.48
CA LEU A 971 25.83 -17.55 -3.85
C LEU A 971 24.30 -17.37 -3.76
N ASP A 972 23.78 -16.27 -4.28
CA ASP A 972 22.35 -16.00 -4.35
C ASP A 972 21.84 -16.24 -5.77
N TYR A 973 20.75 -17.00 -5.91
CA TYR A 973 20.06 -17.32 -7.15
C TYR A 973 18.60 -16.88 -7.08
N TYR A 974 17.96 -16.73 -8.23
CA TYR A 974 16.54 -16.46 -8.34
C TYR A 974 15.87 -17.59 -9.11
N ILE A 975 14.89 -18.22 -8.48
CA ILE A 975 14.20 -19.41 -9.00
C ILE A 975 12.71 -19.14 -9.13
N LYS A 976 12.05 -19.69 -10.15
CA LYS A 976 10.61 -19.55 -10.36
C LYS A 976 9.94 -20.92 -10.39
N ALA A 977 9.04 -21.16 -9.45
CA ALA A 977 8.27 -22.39 -9.39
C ALA A 977 6.90 -22.18 -10.01
N ALA A 978 6.58 -23.01 -11.02
CA ALA A 978 5.27 -22.96 -11.67
C ALA A 978 4.12 -23.46 -10.77
N GLN A 979 4.44 -24.19 -9.69
CA GLN A 979 3.48 -24.78 -8.76
C GLN A 979 4.03 -24.74 -7.34
N LYS A 980 3.16 -24.61 -6.34
CA LYS A 980 3.55 -24.88 -4.95
C LYS A 980 3.95 -26.35 -4.78
N GLY A 981 4.70 -26.66 -3.73
CA GLY A 981 5.07 -28.02 -3.38
C GLY A 981 6.49 -28.14 -2.84
N THR A 982 6.90 -29.37 -2.55
CA THR A 982 8.27 -29.67 -2.12
C THR A 982 9.14 -29.99 -3.32
N TYR A 983 10.32 -29.38 -3.38
CA TYR A 983 11.32 -29.58 -4.41
C TYR A 983 12.62 -30.07 -3.78
N THR A 984 13.27 -31.04 -4.39
CA THR A 984 14.59 -31.53 -3.98
C THR A 984 15.65 -30.84 -4.83
N ILE A 985 16.56 -30.12 -4.18
CA ILE A 985 17.75 -29.53 -4.78
C ILE A 985 18.89 -30.53 -4.63
N ASN A 986 19.48 -30.95 -5.75
CA ASN A 986 20.77 -31.62 -5.77
C ASN A 986 21.89 -30.57 -5.86
N LEU A 987 22.84 -30.67 -4.92
CA LEU A 987 23.96 -29.78 -4.69
C LEU A 987 25.26 -30.60 -4.90
N PRO A 988 25.89 -30.55 -6.08
CA PRO A 988 27.18 -31.18 -6.28
C PRO A 988 28.27 -30.34 -5.62
N LEU A 989 28.92 -30.90 -4.59
CA LEU A 989 29.94 -30.22 -3.77
C LEU A 989 31.28 -30.96 -3.84
N ALA A 990 32.38 -30.23 -3.94
CA ALA A 990 33.73 -30.78 -3.82
C ALA A 990 34.47 -30.15 -2.63
N ALA A 991 34.99 -31.00 -1.75
CA ALA A 991 35.70 -30.63 -0.52
C ALA A 991 36.88 -31.60 -0.35
N GLY A 992 38.01 -31.25 -0.97
CA GLY A 992 39.12 -32.17 -1.27
C GLY A 992 40.18 -32.33 -0.19
N ASP A 993 40.15 -31.54 0.88
CA ASP A 993 41.13 -31.60 1.97
C ASP A 993 40.42 -31.59 3.32
N ALA A 994 40.39 -32.75 3.98
CA ALA A 994 39.65 -32.96 5.22
C ALA A 994 40.00 -31.96 6.35
N GLN A 995 41.19 -31.33 6.32
CA GLN A 995 41.57 -30.30 7.29
C GLN A 995 40.87 -28.95 7.06
N TYR A 996 40.51 -28.63 5.81
CA TYR A 996 39.99 -27.32 5.41
C TYR A 996 38.55 -27.34 4.90
N ASN A 997 37.93 -28.51 4.80
CA ASN A 997 36.60 -28.69 4.27
C ASN A 997 35.54 -27.94 5.09
N ALA A 998 34.61 -27.30 4.39
CA ALA A 998 33.38 -26.79 4.98
C ALA A 998 32.61 -27.95 5.61
N LYS A 999 32.05 -27.73 6.81
CA LYS A 999 31.30 -28.76 7.54
C LYS A 999 29.91 -28.93 6.96
N ASN A 1000 29.25 -27.83 6.62
CA ASN A 1000 27.90 -27.83 6.07
C ASN A 1000 27.79 -26.85 4.90
N ILE A 1001 26.81 -27.09 4.04
CA ILE A 1001 26.23 -26.07 3.17
C ILE A 1001 24.84 -25.70 3.72
N ILE A 1002 24.59 -24.41 3.88
CA ILE A 1002 23.32 -23.87 4.34
C ILE A 1002 22.55 -23.40 3.10
N VAL A 1003 21.35 -23.93 2.92
CA VAL A 1003 20.40 -23.52 1.88
C VAL A 1003 19.38 -22.59 2.51
N LYS A 1004 19.20 -21.42 1.91
CA LYS A 1004 18.20 -20.44 2.34
C LYS A 1004 17.19 -20.16 1.23
N LEU A 1005 15.94 -19.95 1.63
CA LEU A 1005 14.88 -19.44 0.77
C LEU A 1005 14.43 -18.08 1.32
N ASN A 1006 14.46 -17.02 0.50
CA ASN A 1006 14.15 -15.65 0.91
C ASN A 1006 14.87 -15.27 2.22
N ASP A 1007 16.18 -15.54 2.25
CA ASP A 1007 17.10 -15.31 3.39
C ASP A 1007 16.82 -16.14 4.66
N THR A 1008 15.79 -17.00 4.66
CA THR A 1008 15.47 -17.93 5.75
C THR A 1008 16.16 -19.27 5.52
N VAL A 1009 16.86 -19.80 6.54
CA VAL A 1009 17.48 -21.13 6.46
C VAL A 1009 16.40 -22.20 6.33
N VAL A 1010 16.42 -22.95 5.23
CA VAL A 1010 15.47 -24.04 4.94
C VAL A 1010 16.13 -25.42 5.00
N ALA A 1011 17.44 -25.51 4.78
CA ALA A 1011 18.20 -26.73 4.99
C ALA A 1011 19.63 -26.42 5.43
N THR A 1012 20.19 -27.32 6.24
CA THR A 1012 21.63 -27.38 6.53
C THR A 1012 22.09 -28.77 6.16
N VAL A 1013 22.96 -28.88 5.17
CA VAL A 1013 23.37 -30.15 4.56
C VAL A 1013 24.84 -30.40 4.90
N PRO A 1014 25.15 -31.45 5.69
CA PRO A 1014 26.54 -31.83 5.97
C PRO A 1014 27.29 -32.18 4.68
N ILE A 1015 28.53 -31.72 4.56
CA ILE A 1015 29.36 -31.97 3.37
C ILE A 1015 30.16 -33.26 3.56
N THR A 1016 30.07 -34.14 2.58
CA THR A 1016 30.92 -35.33 2.48
C THR A 1016 32.23 -34.95 1.80
N ALA A 1017 33.36 -35.30 2.44
CA ALA A 1017 34.68 -35.07 1.84
C ALA A 1017 34.84 -35.80 0.50
N SER A 1018 35.39 -35.11 -0.49
CA SER A 1018 35.68 -35.67 -1.81
C SER A 1018 37.16 -36.03 -1.95
N SER A 1019 37.50 -36.83 -2.96
CA SER A 1019 38.88 -37.23 -3.23
C SER A 1019 39.76 -36.09 -3.80
N SER A 1020 39.16 -34.99 -4.27
CA SER A 1020 39.85 -33.79 -4.73
C SER A 1020 38.92 -32.56 -4.73
N TRP A 1021 39.48 -31.36 -4.90
CA TRP A 1021 38.72 -30.10 -4.99
C TRP A 1021 37.87 -29.95 -6.27
N THR A 1022 37.99 -30.87 -7.22
CA THR A 1022 37.19 -30.89 -8.46
C THR A 1022 36.44 -32.20 -8.68
N THR A 1023 36.42 -33.08 -7.67
CA THR A 1023 35.56 -34.26 -7.65
C THR A 1023 34.29 -33.94 -6.87
N PHE A 1024 33.17 -33.76 -7.56
CA PHE A 1024 31.90 -33.36 -6.95
C PHE A 1024 31.11 -34.57 -6.45
N VAL A 1025 30.67 -34.50 -5.20
CA VAL A 1025 29.78 -35.46 -4.55
C VAL A 1025 28.40 -34.81 -4.43
N ASN A 1026 27.36 -35.55 -4.82
CA ASN A 1026 25.99 -35.07 -4.77
C ASN A 1026 25.47 -35.05 -3.33
N HIS A 1027 24.83 -33.95 -2.97
CA HIS A 1027 24.10 -33.78 -1.71
C HIS A 1027 22.70 -33.27 -2.03
N THR A 1028 21.73 -33.50 -1.16
CA THR A 1028 20.34 -33.09 -1.45
C THR A 1028 19.75 -32.26 -0.31
N ALA A 1029 18.95 -31.26 -0.67
CA ALA A 1029 18.14 -30.47 0.25
C ALA A 1029 16.70 -30.38 -0.27
N ASP A 1030 15.72 -30.65 0.59
CA ASP A 1030 14.32 -30.41 0.26
C ASP A 1030 13.94 -28.98 0.64
N ILE A 1031 13.29 -28.27 -0.28
CA ILE A 1031 12.71 -26.93 -0.07
C ILE A 1031 11.20 -26.98 -0.33
N THR A 1032 10.41 -26.38 0.56
CA THR A 1032 8.95 -26.31 0.40
C THR A 1032 8.55 -24.91 -0.05
N LEU A 1033 7.96 -24.80 -1.23
CA LEU A 1033 7.47 -23.56 -1.80
C LEU A 1033 5.96 -23.46 -1.56
N PRO A 1034 5.48 -22.50 -0.75
CA PRO A 1034 4.08 -22.44 -0.31
C PRO A 1034 3.11 -21.99 -1.41
N ALA A 1035 3.62 -21.35 -2.46
CA ALA A 1035 2.87 -20.79 -3.57
C ALA A 1035 3.63 -21.04 -4.89
N LYS A 1036 2.94 -20.89 -6.03
CA LYS A 1036 3.64 -20.67 -7.30
C LYS A 1036 4.28 -19.28 -7.28
N GLY A 1037 5.39 -19.06 -7.97
CA GLY A 1037 6.01 -17.73 -8.03
C GLY A 1037 7.53 -17.74 -7.98
N THR A 1038 8.12 -16.55 -7.80
CA THR A 1038 9.58 -16.35 -7.80
C THR A 1038 10.13 -16.26 -6.38
N TYR A 1039 11.26 -16.92 -6.13
CA TYR A 1039 11.93 -17.00 -4.84
C TYR A 1039 13.43 -16.73 -4.97
N LYS A 1040 14.06 -16.22 -3.91
CA LYS A 1040 15.51 -16.13 -3.77
C LYS A 1040 16.05 -17.39 -3.10
N LEU A 1041 17.00 -18.07 -3.73
CA LEU A 1041 17.70 -19.25 -3.22
C LEU A 1041 19.16 -18.90 -2.91
N SER A 1042 19.58 -19.02 -1.65
CA SER A 1042 20.98 -18.78 -1.26
C SER A 1042 21.68 -20.07 -0.86
N ILE A 1043 22.91 -20.25 -1.34
CA ILE A 1043 23.81 -21.36 -0.99
C ILE A 1043 24.99 -20.79 -0.22
N VAL A 1044 25.18 -21.19 1.04
CA VAL A 1044 26.16 -20.61 1.97
C VAL A 1044 27.07 -21.67 2.57
N ALA A 1045 28.39 -21.48 2.53
CA ALA A 1045 29.33 -22.42 3.16
C ALA A 1045 29.48 -22.15 4.66
N ASP A 1046 29.40 -23.20 5.48
CA ASP A 1046 29.58 -23.14 6.93
C ASP A 1046 30.91 -23.78 7.37
N SER A 1047 31.76 -22.99 8.02
CA SER A 1047 33.00 -23.40 8.70
C SER A 1047 33.94 -24.29 7.87
N GLY A 1048 34.68 -23.67 6.94
CA GLY A 1048 35.66 -24.29 6.03
C GLY A 1048 35.45 -23.86 4.58
N ALA A 1049 36.00 -24.60 3.63
CA ALA A 1049 35.95 -24.33 2.19
C ALA A 1049 35.27 -25.46 1.40
N CYS A 1050 34.51 -25.11 0.34
CA CYS A 1050 34.00 -26.05 -0.65
C CYS A 1050 33.88 -25.40 -2.04
N ASN A 1051 33.78 -26.23 -3.08
CA ASN A 1051 33.41 -25.81 -4.44
C ASN A 1051 32.01 -26.34 -4.77
N VAL A 1052 31.24 -25.57 -5.54
CA VAL A 1052 29.85 -25.91 -5.91
C VAL A 1052 29.72 -25.89 -7.42
N ALA A 1053 29.19 -26.95 -8.03
CA ALA A 1053 28.88 -26.99 -9.47
C ALA A 1053 27.38 -26.72 -9.73
N ASP A 1054 26.94 -26.82 -10.99
CA ASP A 1054 25.54 -26.61 -11.36
C ASP A 1054 24.56 -27.41 -10.49
N LEU A 1055 23.47 -26.75 -10.08
CA LEU A 1055 22.46 -27.33 -9.20
C LEU A 1055 21.32 -27.89 -10.05
N THR A 1056 20.71 -29.00 -9.63
CA THR A 1056 19.49 -29.50 -10.29
C THR A 1056 18.35 -29.59 -9.30
N VAL A 1057 17.19 -29.05 -9.65
CA VAL A 1057 15.99 -29.03 -8.81
C VAL A 1057 14.93 -29.94 -9.43
N SER A 1058 14.41 -30.89 -8.66
CA SER A 1058 13.30 -31.77 -9.05
C SER A 1058 12.10 -31.58 -8.12
N LYS A 1059 10.87 -31.67 -8.65
CA LYS A 1059 9.67 -31.66 -7.80
C LYS A 1059 9.49 -33.04 -7.14
N LYS A 1060 9.22 -33.07 -5.84
CA LYS A 1060 8.96 -34.31 -5.09
C LYS A 1060 7.53 -34.79 -5.38
N ALA A 1061 7.35 -36.08 -5.65
CA ALA A 1061 6.04 -36.66 -5.93
C ALA A 1061 5.13 -36.58 -4.68
N GLU A 1062 3.88 -36.17 -4.85
CA GLU A 1062 2.87 -36.20 -3.79
C GLU A 1062 2.43 -37.65 -3.55
N GLU A 1063 2.53 -38.12 -2.30
CA GLU A 1063 2.06 -39.46 -1.92
C GLU A 1063 0.53 -39.49 -1.93
N THR A 1064 -0.04 -40.08 -2.98
CA THR A 1064 -1.48 -40.40 -3.05
C THR A 1064 -1.78 -41.61 -2.18
N THR A 1065 -2.40 -41.40 -1.02
CA THR A 1065 -2.93 -42.49 -0.19
C THR A 1065 -4.24 -43.01 -0.78
N VAL A 1066 -4.18 -44.18 -1.44
CA VAL A 1066 -5.35 -44.99 -1.81
C VAL A 1066 -5.61 -46.03 -0.71
N PRO A 1067 -6.83 -46.20 -0.19
CA PRO A 1067 -7.11 -47.26 0.77
C PRO A 1067 -7.26 -48.59 0.04
N VAL A 1068 -6.27 -49.47 0.18
CA VAL A 1068 -6.40 -50.90 -0.15
C VAL A 1068 -6.21 -51.71 1.11
N THR A 1069 -7.26 -52.43 1.49
CA THR A 1069 -7.23 -53.54 2.43
C THR A 1069 -6.41 -54.68 1.83
N GLU A 1070 -5.21 -54.95 2.36
CA GLU A 1070 -4.73 -56.32 2.59
C GLU A 1070 -3.55 -56.36 3.57
N LYS A 1071 -3.45 -57.52 4.22
CA LYS A 1071 -2.82 -57.88 5.49
C LYS A 1071 -1.28 -57.84 5.46
N PRO A 1072 -0.56 -57.34 6.48
CA PRO A 1072 0.90 -57.47 6.53
C PRO A 1072 1.30 -58.86 7.06
N THR A 1073 2.19 -59.52 6.32
CA THR A 1073 2.87 -60.75 6.74
C THR A 1073 4.31 -60.39 7.12
N GLU A 1074 4.69 -60.86 8.30
CA GLU A 1074 6.03 -61.02 8.92
C GLU A 1074 7.01 -59.84 9.02
N ALA A 1075 7.33 -59.55 10.29
CA ALA A 1075 8.29 -58.58 10.79
C ALA A 1075 9.74 -59.06 10.67
N PRO A 1076 10.72 -58.17 10.43
CA PRO A 1076 12.11 -58.41 10.79
C PRO A 1076 12.30 -58.18 12.29
N THR A 1077 12.74 -59.24 12.94
CA THR A 1077 13.29 -59.36 14.28
C THR A 1077 14.55 -58.49 14.46
N GLU A 1078 14.45 -57.41 15.23
CA GLU A 1078 15.36 -57.14 16.35
C GLU A 1078 14.84 -55.98 17.21
N LYS A 1079 14.76 -56.25 18.51
CA LYS A 1079 14.15 -55.41 19.55
C LYS A 1079 15.18 -54.33 19.96
N PRO A 1080 14.85 -53.04 19.95
CA PRO A 1080 15.72 -52.01 20.53
C PRO A 1080 15.90 -52.27 22.03
N THR A 1081 17.16 -52.17 22.45
CA THR A 1081 17.69 -52.44 23.78
C THR A 1081 16.91 -51.71 24.88
N GLU A 1082 16.72 -52.41 26.00
CA GLU A 1082 16.02 -51.92 27.20
C GLU A 1082 16.49 -50.52 27.63
N ALA A 1083 15.50 -49.73 28.06
CA ALA A 1083 15.70 -48.44 28.71
C ALA A 1083 16.75 -48.54 29.84
N PRO A 1084 17.68 -47.59 29.96
CA PRO A 1084 18.57 -47.57 31.11
C PRO A 1084 17.76 -47.24 32.36
N THR A 1085 17.59 -48.25 33.21
CA THR A 1085 16.92 -48.22 34.52
C THR A 1085 17.79 -47.65 35.64
N GLN A 1086 18.80 -46.84 35.34
CA GLN A 1086 19.64 -46.25 36.39
C GLN A 1086 19.85 -44.75 36.16
N ALA A 1087 19.33 -43.98 37.13
CA ALA A 1087 19.56 -42.54 37.27
C ALA A 1087 21.06 -42.23 37.16
N PRO A 1088 21.46 -41.16 36.44
CA PRO A 1088 22.80 -40.60 36.60
C PRO A 1088 23.02 -40.25 38.07
N GLU A 1089 24.20 -40.55 38.58
CA GLU A 1089 24.62 -40.26 39.96
C GLU A 1089 24.38 -38.78 40.30
N ASP A 1090 23.40 -38.60 41.18
CA ASP A 1090 23.04 -37.51 42.12
C ASP A 1090 23.08 -36.01 41.79
N ASP A 1091 23.62 -35.49 40.68
CA ASP A 1091 23.68 -34.00 40.52
C ASP A 1091 23.10 -33.41 39.22
N PHE A 1092 22.66 -34.21 38.24
CA PHE A 1092 22.11 -33.68 36.97
C PHE A 1092 20.59 -33.84 36.86
N THR A 1093 19.85 -32.72 36.77
CA THR A 1093 18.36 -32.75 36.76
C THR A 1093 17.77 -32.00 35.56
N ILE A 1094 16.74 -32.61 34.95
CA ILE A 1094 15.98 -32.04 33.84
C ILE A 1094 14.49 -32.28 34.06
N GLU A 1095 13.68 -31.23 33.93
CA GLU A 1095 12.24 -31.28 34.21
C GLU A 1095 11.43 -30.42 33.23
N ILE A 1096 10.17 -30.82 33.01
CA ILE A 1096 9.18 -30.00 32.31
C ILE A 1096 8.40 -29.21 33.35
N ASN A 1097 8.58 -27.89 33.37
CA ASN A 1097 7.98 -27.00 34.36
C ASN A 1097 6.51 -26.68 34.05
N GLY A 1098 6.13 -26.68 32.77
CA GLY A 1098 4.74 -26.44 32.39
C GLY A 1098 4.50 -26.05 30.94
N TYR A 1099 3.29 -25.56 30.69
CA TYR A 1099 2.76 -25.25 29.37
C TYR A 1099 2.13 -23.86 29.33
N GLN A 1100 2.16 -23.21 28.16
CA GLN A 1100 1.51 -21.92 27.91
C GLN A 1100 0.83 -21.92 26.53
N ILE A 1101 -0.12 -21.01 26.34
CA ILE A 1101 -0.72 -20.69 25.04
C ILE A 1101 -0.33 -19.26 24.68
N SER A 1102 0.26 -19.06 23.50
CA SER A 1102 0.52 -17.74 22.95
C SER A 1102 -0.55 -17.38 21.94
N THR A 1103 -1.27 -16.31 22.24
CA THR A 1103 -2.34 -15.77 21.38
C THR A 1103 -1.80 -14.84 20.30
N THR A 1104 -0.54 -14.40 20.41
CA THR A 1104 0.12 -13.51 19.43
C THR A 1104 0.73 -14.27 18.26
N VAL A 1105 1.37 -15.41 18.53
CA VAL A 1105 1.96 -16.27 17.48
C VAL A 1105 1.11 -17.51 17.21
N GLU A 1106 -0.10 -17.55 17.78
CA GLU A 1106 -1.07 -18.64 17.68
C GLU A 1106 -0.42 -20.02 17.86
N GLY A 1107 0.12 -20.29 19.05
CA GLY A 1107 0.82 -21.54 19.32
C GLY A 1107 0.83 -21.94 20.79
N HIS A 1108 1.21 -23.19 21.07
CA HIS A 1108 1.45 -23.66 22.44
C HIS A 1108 2.94 -23.74 22.73
N ARG A 1109 3.28 -23.53 23.99
CA ARG A 1109 4.66 -23.39 24.44
C ARG A 1109 4.93 -24.35 25.59
N VAL A 1110 6.03 -25.07 25.51
CA VAL A 1110 6.53 -25.94 26.60
C VAL A 1110 7.68 -25.23 27.28
N VAL A 1111 7.66 -25.23 28.62
CA VAL A 1111 8.73 -24.67 29.47
C VAL A 1111 9.41 -25.83 30.19
N TYR A 1112 10.73 -25.93 30.06
CA TYR A 1112 11.53 -26.98 30.70
C TYR A 1112 12.83 -26.41 31.27
N SER A 1113 13.41 -27.06 32.26
CA SER A 1113 14.62 -26.62 32.96
C SER A 1113 15.70 -27.69 32.92
N VAL A 1114 16.94 -27.24 32.86
CA VAL A 1114 18.14 -28.08 32.96
C VAL A 1114 19.03 -27.50 34.05
N ALA A 1115 19.31 -28.27 35.10
CA ALA A 1115 20.31 -27.92 36.10
C ALA A 1115 21.59 -28.69 35.80
N ASP A 1116 22.65 -27.94 35.51
CA ASP A 1116 23.95 -28.44 35.12
C ASP A 1116 25.03 -27.92 36.08
N PRO A 1117 25.07 -28.42 37.34
CA PRO A 1117 26.00 -27.90 38.34
C PRO A 1117 27.48 -28.17 38.02
N ASN A 1118 27.76 -29.04 37.03
CA ASN A 1118 29.10 -29.45 36.64
C ASN A 1118 29.52 -28.94 35.25
N ASP A 1119 28.73 -28.05 34.62
CA ASP A 1119 28.92 -27.55 33.25
C ASP A 1119 29.15 -28.68 32.22
N GLU A 1120 28.44 -29.81 32.34
CA GLU A 1120 28.60 -30.97 31.46
C GLU A 1120 27.67 -30.96 30.24
N VAL A 1121 26.66 -30.08 30.18
CA VAL A 1121 25.69 -30.02 29.09
C VAL A 1121 26.26 -29.28 27.90
N VAL A 1122 26.23 -29.94 26.75
CA VAL A 1122 26.59 -29.33 25.46
C VAL A 1122 25.38 -28.91 24.64
N SER A 1123 24.22 -29.53 24.88
CA SER A 1123 22.96 -29.13 24.26
C SER A 1123 21.77 -29.63 25.06
N SER A 1124 20.61 -28.97 24.93
CA SER A 1124 19.35 -29.45 25.48
C SER A 1124 18.20 -29.16 24.51
N GLY A 1125 17.06 -29.82 24.71
CA GLY A 1125 15.91 -29.64 23.84
C GLY A 1125 14.68 -30.41 24.28
N LEU A 1126 13.71 -30.52 23.36
CA LEU A 1126 12.47 -31.26 23.56
C LEU A 1126 12.29 -32.33 22.49
N VAL A 1127 11.71 -33.46 22.88
CA VAL A 1127 11.20 -34.52 22.03
C VAL A 1127 9.69 -34.45 22.08
N TYR A 1128 9.03 -34.36 20.93
CA TYR A 1128 7.57 -34.37 20.77
C TYR A 1128 7.13 -35.63 20.04
N GLY A 1129 5.94 -36.12 20.37
CA GLY A 1129 5.30 -37.21 19.64
C GLY A 1129 3.79 -37.22 19.83
N LEU A 1130 3.09 -38.03 19.05
CA LEU A 1130 1.65 -38.25 19.21
C LEU A 1130 1.42 -39.56 19.96
N SER A 1131 0.64 -39.54 21.04
CA SER A 1131 0.48 -40.73 21.90
C SER A 1131 -0.20 -41.90 21.19
N ASP A 1132 -0.95 -41.62 20.13
CA ASP A 1132 -1.64 -42.64 19.34
C ASP A 1132 -0.67 -43.41 18.44
N TYR A 1133 0.53 -42.86 18.20
CA TYR A 1133 1.52 -43.41 17.27
C TYR A 1133 2.90 -43.62 17.91
N ALA A 1134 3.08 -43.24 19.17
CA ALA A 1134 4.34 -43.36 19.89
C ALA A 1134 4.10 -43.75 21.35
N THR A 1135 5.02 -44.51 21.91
CA THR A 1135 5.06 -44.92 23.31
C THR A 1135 6.07 -44.07 24.09
N ALA A 1136 6.05 -44.13 25.42
CA ALA A 1136 7.05 -43.45 26.24
C ALA A 1136 8.50 -43.90 25.94
N ALA A 1137 8.68 -45.15 25.49
CA ALA A 1137 9.98 -45.66 25.08
C ALA A 1137 10.48 -45.02 23.77
N ASP A 1138 9.57 -44.63 22.88
CA ASP A 1138 9.91 -44.00 21.60
C ASP A 1138 10.35 -42.54 21.76
N MET A 1139 10.07 -41.91 22.90
CA MET A 1139 10.35 -40.50 23.18
C MET A 1139 11.82 -40.26 23.54
N VAL A 1140 12.71 -40.48 22.57
CA VAL A 1140 14.16 -40.27 22.69
C VAL A 1140 14.69 -39.49 21.48
N VAL A 1141 15.85 -38.84 21.62
CA VAL A 1141 16.54 -38.17 20.51
C VAL A 1141 16.92 -39.23 19.46
N ASN A 1142 16.72 -38.90 18.17
CA ASN A 1142 16.92 -39.81 17.04
C ASN A 1142 16.04 -41.08 17.08
N SER A 1143 14.84 -40.99 17.64
CA SER A 1143 13.86 -42.08 17.59
C SER A 1143 13.62 -42.56 16.16
N SER A 1144 13.56 -43.88 15.96
CA SER A 1144 13.19 -44.49 14.69
C SER A 1144 11.68 -44.39 14.40
N ASN A 1145 10.89 -44.01 15.40
CA ASN A 1145 9.46 -43.78 15.22
C ASN A 1145 9.23 -42.45 14.50
N SER A 1146 8.69 -42.51 13.27
CA SER A 1146 8.48 -41.33 12.42
C SER A 1146 7.54 -40.29 13.03
N SER A 1147 6.70 -40.70 13.97
CA SER A 1147 5.77 -39.83 14.71
C SER A 1147 6.39 -39.16 15.93
N VAL A 1148 7.69 -39.37 16.17
CA VAL A 1148 8.48 -38.70 17.21
C VAL A 1148 9.54 -37.80 16.55
N LYS A 1149 9.67 -36.58 17.05
CA LYS A 1149 10.65 -35.58 16.58
C LYS A 1149 11.33 -34.90 17.75
N SER A 1150 12.65 -34.74 17.67
CA SER A 1150 13.45 -34.01 18.66
C SER A 1150 13.94 -32.68 18.09
N TYR A 1151 13.88 -31.63 18.90
CA TYR A 1151 14.28 -30.27 18.56
C TYR A 1151 15.23 -29.74 19.63
N GLN A 1152 16.39 -29.27 19.21
CA GLN A 1152 17.35 -28.61 20.09
C GLN A 1152 16.89 -27.19 20.42
N SER A 1153 17.10 -26.75 21.65
CA SER A 1153 16.84 -25.38 22.07
C SER A 1153 17.87 -24.41 21.50
N THR A 1154 17.42 -23.18 21.25
CA THR A 1154 18.24 -22.07 20.76
C THR A 1154 18.41 -21.01 21.85
N GLU A 1155 19.37 -20.10 21.67
CA GLU A 1155 19.57 -18.97 22.60
C GLU A 1155 18.32 -18.10 22.75
N ALA A 1156 17.53 -17.90 21.69
CA ALA A 1156 16.28 -17.16 21.76
C ALA A 1156 15.21 -17.85 22.65
N GLY A 1157 15.32 -19.17 22.84
CA GLY A 1157 14.45 -19.93 23.72
C GLY A 1157 14.86 -19.87 25.19
N LYS A 1158 16.02 -19.30 25.53
CA LYS A 1158 16.52 -19.22 26.90
C LYS A 1158 15.70 -18.23 27.72
N CYS A 1159 15.17 -18.68 28.85
CA CYS A 1159 14.38 -17.81 29.73
C CYS A 1159 15.31 -16.93 30.59
N PRO A 1160 15.02 -15.63 30.74
CA PRO A 1160 15.78 -14.74 31.61
C PRO A 1160 15.55 -15.00 33.10
N ILE A 1161 14.53 -15.79 33.43
CA ILE A 1161 14.18 -16.24 34.78
C ILE A 1161 14.23 -17.76 34.78
N SER A 1162 14.83 -18.34 35.82
CA SER A 1162 14.76 -19.78 36.05
C SER A 1162 13.43 -20.15 36.70
N TYR A 1163 12.73 -21.08 36.07
CA TYR A 1163 11.51 -21.74 36.54
C TYR A 1163 11.81 -23.12 37.12
N SER A 1164 13.09 -23.47 37.28
CA SER A 1164 13.46 -24.75 37.86
C SER A 1164 13.21 -24.78 39.36
N THR A 1165 12.85 -25.95 39.85
CA THR A 1165 12.82 -26.23 41.29
C THR A 1165 14.22 -26.54 41.85
N PHE A 1166 15.22 -26.66 41.00
CA PHE A 1166 16.61 -26.97 41.34
C PHE A 1166 17.49 -25.71 41.34
N GLU A 1167 18.42 -25.64 42.29
CA GLU A 1167 19.35 -24.52 42.44
C GLU A 1167 20.32 -24.47 41.24
N GLY A 1168 20.46 -23.29 40.61
CA GLY A 1168 21.32 -23.10 39.43
C GLY A 1168 20.73 -23.58 38.10
N GLY A 1169 19.47 -24.05 38.07
CA GLY A 1169 18.82 -24.48 36.83
C GLY A 1169 18.62 -23.35 35.81
N GLN A 1170 18.82 -23.63 34.52
CA GLN A 1170 18.47 -22.73 33.41
C GLN A 1170 17.19 -23.23 32.74
N SER A 1171 16.21 -22.34 32.60
CA SER A 1171 14.96 -22.66 31.91
C SER A 1171 14.98 -22.23 30.45
N TYR A 1172 14.24 -22.98 29.65
CA TYR A 1172 14.07 -22.78 28.23
C TYR A 1172 12.60 -22.89 27.86
N THR A 1173 12.28 -22.31 26.73
CA THR A 1173 10.96 -22.39 26.15
C THR A 1173 10.99 -22.64 24.66
N MET A 1174 10.03 -23.42 24.18
CA MET A 1174 9.86 -23.71 22.76
C MET A 1174 8.38 -23.56 22.41
N THR A 1175 8.09 -22.84 21.32
CA THR A 1175 6.73 -22.58 20.87
C THR A 1175 6.47 -23.34 19.58
N MET A 1176 5.41 -24.15 19.56
CA MET A 1176 4.87 -24.81 18.38
C MET A 1176 3.59 -24.11 17.96
N GLN A 1177 3.56 -23.60 16.72
CA GLN A 1177 2.37 -22.96 16.17
C GLN A 1177 1.21 -23.96 16.04
N PHE A 1178 -0.01 -23.45 16.10
CA PHE A 1178 -1.20 -24.26 15.97
C PHE A 1178 -1.47 -24.66 14.52
N VAL A 1179 -2.05 -25.84 14.38
CA VAL A 1179 -2.85 -26.20 13.21
C VAL A 1179 -4.30 -26.08 13.66
N ASN A 1180 -5.00 -25.04 13.23
CA ASN A 1180 -6.30 -24.62 13.76
C ASN A 1180 -7.45 -25.58 13.38
N THR A 1181 -7.44 -26.79 13.95
CA THR A 1181 -8.43 -27.85 13.71
C THR A 1181 -8.84 -28.51 15.02
N GLU A 1182 -10.10 -28.94 15.12
CA GLU A 1182 -10.62 -29.71 16.25
C GLU A 1182 -9.75 -30.93 16.58
N LYS A 1183 -9.33 -31.66 15.54
CA LYS A 1183 -8.49 -32.85 15.70
C LYS A 1183 -7.14 -32.52 16.34
N TYR A 1184 -6.45 -31.49 15.86
CA TYR A 1184 -5.15 -31.09 16.44
C TYR A 1184 -5.26 -30.65 17.90
N PHE A 1185 -6.34 -29.96 18.26
CA PHE A 1185 -6.54 -29.51 19.64
C PHE A 1185 -6.92 -30.65 20.61
N SER A 1186 -7.55 -31.71 20.10
CA SER A 1186 -8.02 -32.86 20.88
C SER A 1186 -7.03 -34.04 20.91
N ASP A 1187 -6.13 -34.14 19.94
CA ASP A 1187 -5.11 -35.19 19.89
C ASP A 1187 -4.16 -35.10 21.11
N LYS A 1188 -3.83 -36.28 21.65
CA LYS A 1188 -2.91 -36.40 22.79
C LYS A 1188 -1.47 -36.32 22.31
N MET A 1189 -0.80 -35.25 22.74
CA MET A 1189 0.61 -35.01 22.49
C MET A 1189 1.44 -35.54 23.65
N MET A 1190 2.60 -36.10 23.33
CA MET A 1190 3.64 -36.44 24.28
C MET A 1190 4.81 -35.48 24.11
N VAL A 1191 5.45 -35.13 25.23
CA VAL A 1191 6.68 -34.35 25.25
C VAL A 1191 7.66 -34.90 26.27
N ARG A 1192 8.95 -34.80 25.96
CA ARG A 1192 10.05 -35.17 26.87
C ARG A 1192 11.20 -34.20 26.67
N ALA A 1193 11.74 -33.63 27.75
CA ALA A 1193 12.94 -32.83 27.66
C ALA A 1193 14.19 -33.72 27.63
N TYR A 1194 15.24 -33.27 26.96
CA TYR A 1194 16.55 -33.94 26.95
C TYR A 1194 17.69 -32.95 27.14
N ALA A 1195 18.81 -33.45 27.66
CA ALA A 1195 20.10 -32.79 27.67
C ALA A 1195 21.18 -33.78 27.22
N GLN A 1196 22.08 -33.32 26.35
CA GLN A 1196 23.25 -34.07 25.91
C GLN A 1196 24.46 -33.62 26.72
N LEU A 1197 25.15 -34.59 27.31
CA LEU A 1197 26.37 -34.35 28.08
C LEU A 1197 27.62 -34.36 27.17
N LYS A 1198 28.73 -33.77 27.63
CA LYS A 1198 30.03 -33.73 26.93
C LYS A 1198 30.53 -35.11 26.49
N ASN A 1199 30.18 -36.18 27.20
CA ASN A 1199 30.52 -37.56 26.85
C ASN A 1199 29.61 -38.19 25.78
N GLY A 1200 28.65 -37.42 25.23
CA GLY A 1200 27.70 -37.84 24.21
C GLY A 1200 26.44 -38.54 24.73
N LYS A 1201 26.34 -38.81 26.05
CA LYS A 1201 25.15 -39.43 26.66
C LYS A 1201 23.99 -38.44 26.72
N TYR A 1202 22.78 -38.94 26.51
CA TYR A 1202 21.54 -38.18 26.71
C TYR A 1202 20.93 -38.49 28.08
N VAL A 1203 20.55 -37.43 28.78
CA VAL A 1203 19.69 -37.48 29.97
C VAL A 1203 18.34 -36.91 29.61
N TYR A 1204 17.28 -37.47 30.16
CA TYR A 1204 15.90 -37.12 29.80
C TYR A 1204 15.03 -36.87 31.02
N SER A 1205 14.04 -36.00 30.86
CA SER A 1205 12.95 -35.88 31.82
C SER A 1205 11.99 -37.07 31.72
N ASP A 1206 11.00 -37.11 32.60
CA ASP A 1206 9.80 -37.92 32.37
C ASP A 1206 9.10 -37.49 31.07
N VAL A 1207 8.41 -38.45 30.44
CA VAL A 1207 7.47 -38.16 29.35
C VAL A 1207 6.19 -37.61 29.95
N LYS A 1208 5.72 -36.47 29.45
CA LYS A 1208 4.43 -35.89 29.80
C LYS A 1208 3.48 -35.96 28.62
N THR A 1209 2.22 -36.26 28.89
CA THR A 1209 1.15 -36.29 27.89
C THR A 1209 0.15 -35.18 28.19
N TYR A 1210 -0.27 -34.45 27.15
CA TYR A 1210 -1.25 -33.37 27.26
C TYR A 1210 -2.07 -33.24 25.97
N THR A 1211 -3.20 -32.56 26.04
CA THR A 1211 -3.89 -32.03 24.85
C THR A 1211 -3.86 -30.51 24.89
N ILE A 1212 -3.83 -29.84 23.73
CA ILE A 1212 -3.91 -28.37 23.69
C ILE A 1212 -5.23 -27.91 24.32
N TYR A 1213 -6.31 -28.65 24.07
CA TYR A 1213 -7.59 -28.44 24.72
C TYR A 1213 -7.48 -28.47 26.25
N SER A 1214 -6.80 -29.45 26.86
CA SER A 1214 -6.66 -29.54 28.33
C SER A 1214 -5.87 -28.38 28.93
N ILE A 1215 -4.86 -27.87 28.20
CA ILE A 1215 -4.09 -26.70 28.62
C ILE A 1215 -4.98 -25.46 28.56
N ALA A 1216 -5.68 -25.26 27.44
CA ALA A 1216 -6.61 -24.15 27.26
C ALA A 1216 -7.74 -24.19 28.30
N ASP A 1217 -8.30 -25.37 28.58
CA ASP A 1217 -9.35 -25.62 29.57
C ASP A 1217 -8.86 -25.23 30.96
N THR A 1218 -7.67 -25.67 31.35
CA THR A 1218 -7.07 -25.34 32.65
C THR A 1218 -6.80 -23.84 32.80
N LEU A 1219 -6.24 -23.18 31.77
CA LEU A 1219 -5.98 -21.74 31.78
C LEU A 1219 -7.29 -20.95 31.85
N TYR A 1220 -8.30 -21.41 31.13
CA TYR A 1220 -9.61 -20.80 31.07
C TYR A 1220 -10.34 -20.95 32.41
N GLN A 1221 -10.53 -22.17 32.91
CA GLN A 1221 -11.17 -22.47 34.21
C GLN A 1221 -10.45 -21.82 35.39
N GLY A 1222 -9.12 -21.80 35.37
CA GLY A 1222 -8.30 -21.17 36.39
C GLY A 1222 -8.29 -19.65 36.34
N ARG A 1223 -8.99 -19.04 35.37
CA ARG A 1223 -8.99 -17.60 35.09
C ARG A 1223 -7.56 -17.03 34.97
N LYS A 1224 -6.75 -17.58 34.06
CA LYS A 1224 -5.31 -17.25 33.91
C LYS A 1224 -4.93 -16.60 32.57
N MET A 1225 -5.74 -15.70 32.06
CA MET A 1225 -5.44 -14.80 30.93
C MET A 1225 -5.43 -13.33 31.36
N ASN A 1226 -4.41 -12.58 30.95
CA ASN A 1226 -4.24 -11.17 31.34
C ASN A 1226 -5.00 -10.18 30.45
N THR A 1227 -5.70 -10.65 29.41
CA THR A 1227 -6.43 -9.82 28.44
C THR A 1227 -7.74 -10.48 28.01
N PHE A 1228 -8.72 -9.66 27.66
CA PHE A 1228 -9.99 -10.12 27.07
C PHE A 1228 -9.75 -10.88 25.76
N SER A 1229 -8.91 -10.34 24.87
CA SER A 1229 -8.56 -11.01 23.60
C SER A 1229 -7.96 -12.40 23.81
N GLY A 1230 -7.11 -12.57 24.82
CA GLY A 1230 -6.55 -13.88 25.15
C GLY A 1230 -7.61 -14.85 25.69
N HIS A 1231 -8.54 -14.37 26.49
CA HIS A 1231 -9.67 -15.17 26.96
C HIS A 1231 -10.61 -15.59 25.82
N SER A 1232 -11.05 -14.64 24.99
CA SER A 1232 -11.90 -14.94 23.82
C SER A 1232 -11.20 -15.89 22.86
N TYR A 1233 -9.89 -15.75 22.68
CA TYR A 1233 -9.11 -16.66 21.86
C TYR A 1233 -9.16 -18.10 22.41
N LEU A 1234 -8.89 -18.32 23.70
CA LEU A 1234 -8.99 -19.67 24.29
C LEU A 1234 -10.40 -20.23 24.15
N TYR A 1235 -11.43 -19.41 24.41
CA TYR A 1235 -12.82 -19.83 24.35
C TYR A 1235 -13.29 -20.16 22.93
N ASP A 1236 -13.24 -19.20 22.02
CA ASP A 1236 -13.83 -19.31 20.68
C ASP A 1236 -12.98 -20.14 19.73
N LYS A 1237 -11.65 -20.11 19.86
CA LYS A 1237 -10.74 -20.71 18.88
C LYS A 1237 -10.19 -22.07 19.30
N ILE A 1238 -10.28 -22.45 20.57
CA ILE A 1238 -9.79 -23.75 21.04
C ILE A 1238 -10.91 -24.52 21.74
N LEU A 1239 -11.50 -23.97 22.80
CA LEU A 1239 -12.45 -24.69 23.65
C LEU A 1239 -13.74 -25.03 22.92
N LYS A 1240 -14.36 -24.05 22.25
CA LYS A 1240 -15.57 -24.28 21.46
C LYS A 1240 -15.34 -25.07 20.18
N VAL A 1241 -14.11 -25.03 19.66
CA VAL A 1241 -13.73 -25.82 18.47
C VAL A 1241 -13.69 -27.31 18.81
N VAL A 1242 -13.24 -27.67 20.01
CA VAL A 1242 -13.20 -29.08 20.46
C VAL A 1242 -14.48 -29.53 21.14
N ASN A 1243 -15.12 -28.64 21.90
CA ASN A 1243 -16.38 -28.91 22.56
C ASN A 1243 -17.34 -27.74 22.35
N SER A 1244 -18.20 -27.85 21.36
CA SER A 1244 -19.17 -26.82 21.01
C SER A 1244 -20.15 -26.47 22.14
N ASN A 1245 -20.31 -27.35 23.14
CA ASN A 1245 -21.13 -27.13 24.34
C ASN A 1245 -20.34 -26.58 25.54
N TYR A 1246 -19.06 -26.23 25.34
CA TYR A 1246 -18.22 -25.67 26.40
C TYR A 1246 -18.78 -24.34 26.89
N LYS A 1247 -18.90 -24.17 28.21
CA LYS A 1247 -19.53 -22.99 28.79
C LYS A 1247 -18.51 -21.90 29.05
N GLU A 1248 -18.80 -20.70 28.55
CA GLU A 1248 -18.09 -19.48 28.91
C GLU A 1248 -18.17 -19.26 30.43
N ILE A 1249 -17.05 -18.90 31.04
CA ILE A 1249 -17.03 -18.56 32.46
C ILE A 1249 -16.85 -17.06 32.62
N ASP A 1250 -17.60 -16.50 33.56
CA ASP A 1250 -17.51 -15.08 33.86
C ASP A 1250 -16.16 -14.77 34.52
N TYR A 1251 -15.50 -13.71 34.07
CA TYR A 1251 -14.10 -13.44 34.38
C TYR A 1251 -13.95 -12.07 35.06
N ASN A 1252 -13.16 -11.99 36.13
CA ASN A 1252 -12.95 -10.72 36.84
C ASN A 1252 -11.77 -9.97 36.23
N TRP A 1253 -12.08 -9.00 35.38
CA TRP A 1253 -11.12 -8.19 34.62
C TRP A 1253 -10.42 -7.09 35.44
N ASN A 1254 -10.82 -6.90 36.71
CA ASN A 1254 -10.25 -5.88 37.58
C ASN A 1254 -8.96 -6.33 38.30
N ASP A 1255 -8.58 -7.61 38.21
CA ASP A 1255 -7.37 -8.15 38.85
C ASP A 1255 -6.25 -8.25 37.80
N ILE A 1256 -5.45 -7.20 37.73
CA ILE A 1256 -4.39 -7.06 36.73
C ILE A 1256 -3.16 -7.83 37.27
N VAL A 1257 -2.95 -9.04 36.75
CA VAL A 1257 -1.81 -9.95 36.98
C VAL A 1257 -1.98 -10.98 38.11
N VAL A 1258 -2.30 -12.22 37.72
CA VAL A 1258 -1.90 -13.42 38.47
C VAL A 1258 -0.57 -13.91 37.91
N LYS A 1259 0.47 -13.97 38.75
CA LYS A 1259 1.78 -14.55 38.39
C LYS A 1259 1.57 -15.99 37.87
N PRO A 1260 2.30 -16.44 36.82
CA PRO A 1260 2.36 -17.86 36.52
C PRO A 1260 2.84 -18.58 37.79
N TRP A 1261 2.20 -19.70 38.11
CA TRP A 1261 2.30 -20.35 39.42
C TRP A 1261 3.75 -20.69 39.80
N LYS A 1262 3.97 -20.72 41.13
CA LYS A 1262 5.22 -21.02 41.84
C LYS A 1262 6.10 -22.04 41.15
#